data_AF-A0AAV6NEI5-F1
#
_entry.id   AF-A0AAV6NEI5-F1
#
_cell.length_a   1.000
_cell.length_b   1.000
_cell.length_c   1.000
_cell.angle_alpha   90.00
_cell.angle_beta   90.00
_cell.angle_gamma   90.00
#
_symmetry.space_group_name_H-M   'P 1'
#
loop_
_entity.id
_entity.type
_entity.pdbx_description
1 polymer ?
#
loop_
_entity_poly.entity_id
_entity_poly.type
_entity_poly.pdbx_seq_one_letter_code
_entity_poly.pdbx_strand_id
1 'polypeptide(L)'
;MPLQLKASFSNFFISMVQQNEITATMETTSRKHLSSVANDVIQHCALIVGSSVEGLVEEFETSWKPETGSYSRKFLEFCSAKALADMCRNLKEDICNGSFSRFSFDMMLAWEMPSTEAEESREECVAKMKEEKNKVVAANVAPEQDEIPLFYSDLMPLLVDDDPDVGEDAFVWLGSLVPLVSDLVNSRSTFETLTAPTGHRLHFPAYDKFLKEIEKCINHLQKQATPKGVELRDDEFILHVEGTASSQRVVRHIGSTSWPGRLTLTNYSLYFEASGVITYEKAVEIELSRDTLHSVKPASTGPWGAPLFDKAIFYESPEISEEVVLEFPEITSSTRRDHWLALIKEIILLHCFLRKFNLENPMQVWEIHSRTILGIIRLHAARELLRISPPVPTKFLIFALCDELPKGDYVLKELAENLKLLNSGRPCNATATLRYLNMSQLTNSSVEEIEKVCNVSERDEAQFSLENAINQAREKEKEVVHAKATTELLKPLKSRLPWFKEVLEWERPAATVTVLAVSLIITFKEWFGKAVAALLFWVVLVMLQARKKKIQEKCDEIVVCTASDQTTMESIVSAQQSLQNVHEIVQAANIAVLKIWSIFISKTWKHADMVMAVLSGVAITLAVVPTKYIIMGAILYGFLMTSRVGKKTKGTNSGGGDRRLKEWWDSIPVIRIRVVDKLPESGGPSD
;
A
#
# COMPACT_ATOMS: atom_id res chain seq x y z
N MET A 1 30.63 25.71 -51.73
CA MET A 1 29.83 26.06 -50.54
C MET A 1 28.35 26.41 -50.78
N PRO A 2 27.84 26.82 -51.97
CA PRO A 2 26.42 27.22 -52.09
C PRO A 2 25.45 26.08 -52.47
N LEU A 3 25.93 24.94 -52.98
CA LEU A 3 25.08 23.82 -53.43
C LEU A 3 24.57 22.94 -52.29
N GLN A 4 25.35 22.73 -51.23
CA GLN A 4 24.93 21.95 -50.06
C GLN A 4 23.92 22.69 -49.18
N LEU A 5 24.05 24.01 -49.02
CA LEU A 5 23.04 24.81 -48.32
C LEU A 5 21.71 24.81 -49.08
N LYS A 6 21.73 24.86 -50.42
CA LYS A 6 20.51 24.83 -51.24
C LYS A 6 19.79 23.48 -51.16
N ALA A 7 20.52 22.37 -51.14
CA ALA A 7 19.96 21.04 -50.97
C ALA A 7 19.38 20.83 -49.56
N SER A 8 20.06 21.32 -48.53
CA SER A 8 19.58 21.26 -47.14
C SER A 8 18.33 22.13 -46.91
N PHE A 9 18.29 23.35 -47.46
CA PHE A 9 17.10 24.20 -47.42
C PHE A 9 15.95 23.62 -48.25
N SER A 10 16.22 23.01 -49.40
CA SER A 10 15.20 22.36 -50.22
C SER A 10 14.59 21.15 -49.51
N ASN A 11 15.40 20.31 -48.87
CA ASN A 11 14.91 19.17 -48.09
C ASN A 11 14.15 19.62 -46.84
N PHE A 12 14.59 20.70 -46.19
CA PHE A 12 13.86 21.30 -45.07
C PHE A 12 12.50 21.87 -45.51
N PHE A 13 12.45 22.54 -46.67
CA PHE A 13 11.20 23.06 -47.23
C PHE A 13 10.26 21.94 -47.68
N ILE A 14 10.78 20.85 -48.27
CA ILE A 14 9.99 19.68 -48.65
C ILE A 14 9.46 18.97 -47.40
N SER A 15 10.27 18.83 -46.35
CA SER A 15 9.82 18.30 -45.06
C SER A 15 8.76 19.18 -44.42
N MET A 16 8.92 20.51 -44.44
CA MET A 16 7.96 21.46 -43.87
C MET A 16 6.66 21.53 -44.69
N VAL A 17 6.75 21.39 -46.02
CA VAL A 17 5.58 21.32 -46.92
C VAL A 17 4.88 19.97 -46.77
N GLN A 18 5.59 18.85 -46.63
CA GLN A 18 4.99 17.56 -46.27
C GLN A 18 4.34 17.60 -44.88
N GLN A 19 4.98 18.22 -43.88
CA GLN A 19 4.39 18.38 -42.55
C GLN A 19 3.12 19.25 -42.61
N ASN A 20 3.13 20.32 -43.42
CA ASN A 20 1.99 21.23 -43.63
C ASN A 20 0.89 20.62 -44.51
N GLU A 21 1.20 19.77 -45.49
CA GLU A 21 0.22 19.03 -46.30
C GLU A 21 -0.41 17.88 -45.50
N ILE A 22 0.34 17.23 -44.61
CA ILE A 22 -0.18 16.24 -43.65
C ILE A 22 -1.09 16.93 -42.62
N THR A 23 -0.74 18.13 -42.12
CA THR A 23 -1.64 18.90 -41.24
C THR A 23 -2.84 19.52 -41.98
N ALA A 24 -2.76 19.77 -43.28
CA ALA A 24 -3.85 20.38 -44.06
C ALA A 24 -4.87 19.37 -44.63
N THR A 25 -4.57 18.06 -44.62
CA THR A 25 -5.47 17.00 -45.10
C THR A 25 -6.15 16.21 -43.98
N MET A 26 -5.86 16.51 -42.71
CA MET A 26 -6.56 15.94 -41.56
C MET A 26 -7.92 16.64 -41.36
N GLU A 27 -8.94 16.20 -42.09
CA GLU A 27 -10.31 16.32 -41.57
C GLU A 27 -10.35 15.53 -40.24
N THR A 28 -10.63 16.22 -39.13
CA THR A 28 -10.84 15.61 -37.81
C THR A 28 -12.09 14.72 -37.85
N THR A 29 -11.94 13.48 -38.31
CA THR A 29 -12.98 12.45 -38.27
C THR A 29 -13.08 11.88 -36.86
N SER A 30 -13.70 12.64 -35.93
CA SER A 30 -14.02 12.16 -34.60
C SER A 30 -14.95 10.93 -34.70
N ARG A 31 -14.54 9.79 -34.13
CA ARG A 31 -15.33 8.55 -34.18
C ARG A 31 -16.34 8.55 -33.05
N LYS A 32 -17.61 8.40 -33.40
CA LYS A 32 -18.76 8.49 -32.47
C LYS A 32 -18.79 7.42 -31.37
N HIS A 33 -18.05 6.32 -31.51
CA HIS A 33 -18.01 5.24 -30.51
C HIS A 33 -16.85 5.39 -29.51
N LEU A 34 -15.93 6.34 -29.76
CA LEU A 34 -14.78 6.64 -28.89
C LEU A 34 -15.06 7.89 -28.09
N SER A 35 -14.59 7.93 -26.84
CA SER A 35 -14.67 9.14 -26.01
C SER A 35 -13.91 10.31 -26.64
N SER A 36 -14.16 11.53 -26.17
CA SER A 36 -13.41 12.72 -26.61
C SER A 36 -11.90 12.54 -26.41
N VAL A 37 -11.50 12.14 -25.19
CA VAL A 37 -10.10 11.90 -24.81
C VAL A 37 -9.48 10.77 -25.64
N ALA A 38 -10.22 9.69 -25.92
CA ALA A 38 -9.70 8.60 -26.74
C ALA A 38 -9.49 9.02 -28.21
N ASN A 39 -10.40 9.83 -28.78
CA ASN A 39 -10.21 10.37 -30.13
C ASN A 39 -8.96 11.26 -30.20
N ASP A 40 -8.76 12.15 -29.23
CA ASP A 40 -7.59 13.03 -29.17
C ASP A 40 -6.29 12.22 -29.05
N VAL A 41 -6.28 11.19 -28.20
CA VAL A 41 -5.13 10.30 -28.05
C VAL A 41 -4.83 9.55 -29.35
N ILE A 42 -5.84 9.01 -30.02
CA ILE A 42 -5.64 8.26 -31.28
C ILE A 42 -5.16 9.17 -32.41
N GLN A 43 -5.68 10.39 -32.52
CA GLN A 43 -5.19 11.38 -33.49
C GLN A 43 -3.72 11.71 -33.24
N HIS A 44 -3.35 11.92 -31.98
CA HIS A 44 -1.96 12.18 -31.61
C HIS A 44 -1.07 10.94 -31.84
N CYS A 45 -1.55 9.73 -31.56
CA CYS A 45 -0.84 8.49 -31.90
C CYS A 45 -0.59 8.39 -33.43
N ALA A 46 -1.59 8.71 -34.25
CA ALA A 46 -1.44 8.72 -35.71
C ALA A 46 -0.38 9.72 -36.17
N LEU A 47 -0.34 10.92 -35.57
CA LEU A 47 0.68 11.93 -35.83
C LEU A 47 2.09 11.45 -35.48
N ILE A 48 2.27 10.79 -34.33
CA ILE A 48 3.57 10.27 -33.87
C ILE A 48 4.08 9.17 -34.79
N VAL A 49 3.21 8.23 -35.17
CA VAL A 49 3.54 7.08 -36.03
C VAL A 49 3.70 7.50 -37.50
N GLY A 50 3.22 8.70 -37.88
CA GLY A 50 3.24 9.19 -39.25
C GLY A 50 2.23 8.49 -40.17
N SER A 51 1.07 8.09 -39.62
CA SER A 51 -0.03 7.42 -40.34
C SER A 51 -1.32 8.23 -40.24
N SER A 52 -2.36 7.85 -41.00
CA SER A 52 -3.72 8.35 -40.79
C SER A 52 -4.46 7.49 -39.76
N VAL A 53 -5.50 8.04 -39.14
CA VAL A 53 -6.37 7.27 -38.21
C VAL A 53 -7.00 6.08 -38.94
N GLU A 54 -7.45 6.28 -40.19
CA GLU A 54 -8.00 5.23 -41.04
C GLU A 54 -6.98 4.14 -41.34
N GLY A 55 -5.71 4.50 -41.61
CA GLY A 55 -4.65 3.53 -41.83
C GLY A 55 -4.36 2.67 -40.59
N LEU A 56 -4.40 3.27 -39.38
CA LEU A 56 -4.28 2.52 -38.13
C LEU A 56 -5.46 1.57 -37.89
N VAL A 57 -6.66 1.95 -38.31
CA VAL A 57 -7.87 1.11 -38.19
C VAL A 57 -7.78 -0.09 -39.12
N GLU A 58 -7.43 0.14 -40.39
CA GLU A 58 -7.26 -0.95 -41.36
C GLU A 58 -6.24 -1.95 -40.86
N GLU A 59 -5.10 -1.48 -40.34
CA GLU A 59 -4.07 -2.35 -39.79
C GLU A 59 -4.56 -3.11 -38.55
N PHE A 60 -5.22 -2.43 -37.61
CA PHE A 60 -5.76 -3.08 -36.42
C PHE A 60 -6.77 -4.18 -36.78
N GLU A 61 -7.71 -3.89 -37.67
CA GLU A 61 -8.78 -4.81 -38.07
C GLU A 61 -8.27 -6.07 -38.78
N THR A 62 -7.09 -6.03 -39.41
CA THR A 62 -6.46 -7.24 -39.97
C THR A 62 -6.02 -8.25 -38.90
N SER A 63 -5.71 -7.78 -37.70
CA SER A 63 -5.22 -8.60 -36.58
C SER A 63 -6.28 -8.83 -35.49
N TRP A 64 -7.35 -8.05 -35.51
CA TRP A 64 -8.40 -8.04 -34.49
C TRP A 64 -9.26 -9.31 -34.52
N LYS A 65 -9.58 -9.82 -33.33
CA LYS A 65 -10.56 -10.90 -33.11
C LYS A 65 -11.60 -10.44 -32.10
N PRO A 66 -12.91 -10.65 -32.32
CA PRO A 66 -13.95 -10.14 -31.42
C PRO A 66 -13.95 -10.77 -30.02
N GLU A 67 -13.24 -11.89 -29.82
CA GLU A 67 -13.14 -12.60 -28.53
C GLU A 67 -12.20 -11.92 -27.52
N THR A 68 -11.39 -10.93 -27.93
CA THR A 68 -10.32 -10.35 -27.10
C THR A 68 -10.72 -9.08 -26.31
N GLY A 69 -12.00 -8.71 -26.29
CA GLY A 69 -12.54 -7.65 -25.41
C GLY A 69 -13.22 -6.49 -26.14
N SER A 70 -13.34 -5.34 -25.48
CA SER A 70 -13.96 -4.14 -26.06
C SER A 70 -13.11 -3.59 -27.21
N TYR A 71 -13.72 -3.44 -28.40
CA TYR A 71 -13.09 -2.91 -29.60
C TYR A 71 -12.40 -1.56 -29.32
N SER A 72 -13.10 -0.61 -28.70
CA SER A 72 -12.57 0.73 -28.40
C SER A 72 -11.31 0.68 -27.55
N ARG A 73 -11.30 -0.15 -26.50
CA ARG A 73 -10.14 -0.30 -25.61
C ARG A 73 -8.97 -0.93 -26.36
N LYS A 74 -9.21 -2.02 -27.07
CA LYS A 74 -8.14 -2.77 -27.77
C LYS A 74 -7.55 -2.00 -28.93
N PHE A 75 -8.37 -1.20 -29.63
CA PHE A 75 -7.89 -0.29 -30.64
C PHE A 75 -7.00 0.82 -30.05
N LEU A 76 -7.41 1.40 -28.91
CA LEU A 76 -6.57 2.36 -28.18
C LEU A 76 -5.25 1.73 -27.71
N GLU A 77 -5.28 0.51 -27.18
CA GLU A 77 -4.08 -0.22 -26.76
C GLU A 77 -3.11 -0.42 -27.92
N PHE A 78 -3.62 -0.82 -29.09
CA PHE A 78 -2.83 -0.99 -30.32
C PHE A 78 -2.18 0.33 -30.76
N CYS A 79 -2.96 1.41 -30.86
CA CYS A 79 -2.46 2.72 -31.26
C CYS A 79 -1.42 3.26 -30.26
N SER A 80 -1.70 3.14 -28.97
CA SER A 80 -0.81 3.60 -27.89
C SER A 80 0.50 2.84 -27.88
N ALA A 81 0.47 1.51 -28.04
CA ALA A 81 1.68 0.69 -28.08
C ALA A 81 2.60 1.08 -29.27
N LYS A 82 2.03 1.40 -30.42
CA LYS A 82 2.78 1.91 -31.58
C LYS A 82 3.36 3.29 -31.35
N ALA A 83 2.57 4.23 -30.84
CA ALA A 83 3.07 5.58 -30.59
C ALA A 83 4.16 5.59 -29.52
N LEU A 84 3.99 4.83 -28.43
CA LEU A 84 4.98 4.68 -27.37
C LEU A 84 6.31 4.13 -27.90
N ALA A 85 6.27 3.21 -28.87
CA ALA A 85 7.47 2.67 -29.51
C ALA A 85 8.39 3.76 -30.08
N ASP A 86 7.79 4.75 -30.74
CA ASP A 86 8.52 5.85 -31.36
C ASP A 86 8.91 6.92 -30.32
N MET A 87 8.02 7.22 -29.37
CA MET A 87 8.30 8.17 -28.28
C MET A 87 9.44 7.72 -27.36
N CYS A 88 9.54 6.42 -27.08
CA CYS A 88 10.60 5.87 -26.23
C CYS A 88 12.00 6.23 -26.78
N ARG A 89 12.17 6.48 -28.09
CA ARG A 89 13.48 6.83 -28.66
C ARG A 89 14.05 8.17 -28.18
N ASN A 90 13.18 9.15 -27.88
CA ASN A 90 13.56 10.50 -27.43
C ASN A 90 13.19 10.78 -25.95
N LEU A 91 13.03 9.70 -25.18
CA LEU A 91 12.44 9.70 -23.83
C LEU A 91 13.06 10.73 -22.88
N LYS A 92 14.38 10.94 -22.93
CA LYS A 92 15.04 11.93 -22.07
C LYS A 92 14.51 13.35 -22.30
N GLU A 93 14.45 13.77 -23.56
CA GLU A 93 14.00 15.12 -23.92
C GLU A 93 12.50 15.28 -23.64
N ASP A 94 11.71 14.24 -23.94
CA ASP A 94 10.26 14.23 -23.76
C ASP A 94 9.81 14.22 -22.29
N ILE A 95 10.62 13.70 -21.37
CA ILE A 95 10.38 13.86 -19.92
C ILE A 95 10.70 15.29 -19.47
N CYS A 96 11.78 15.88 -20.00
CA CYS A 96 12.22 17.22 -19.60
C CYS A 96 11.23 18.30 -20.03
N ASN A 97 10.68 18.18 -21.24
CA ASN A 97 9.69 19.11 -21.78
C ASN A 97 8.26 18.80 -21.31
N GLY A 98 8.01 17.64 -20.68
CA GLY A 98 6.70 17.21 -20.19
C GLY A 98 5.76 16.64 -21.26
N SER A 99 6.22 16.47 -22.50
CA SER A 99 5.41 15.89 -23.58
C SER A 99 5.09 14.43 -23.29
N PHE A 100 6.09 13.67 -22.82
CA PHE A 100 5.92 12.26 -22.47
C PHE A 100 4.95 12.12 -21.29
N SER A 101 5.14 12.89 -20.22
CA SER A 101 4.31 12.79 -19.02
C SER A 101 2.86 13.17 -19.32
N ARG A 102 2.63 14.24 -20.10
CA ARG A 102 1.27 14.63 -20.47
C ARG A 102 0.59 13.59 -21.33
N PHE A 103 1.23 13.18 -22.41
CA PHE A 103 0.58 12.30 -23.38
C PHE A 103 0.38 10.88 -22.83
N SER A 104 1.33 10.34 -22.06
CA SER A 104 1.14 9.05 -21.39
C SER A 104 0.08 9.10 -20.28
N PHE A 105 -0.13 10.25 -19.64
CA PHE A 105 -1.25 10.45 -18.73
C PHE A 105 -2.59 10.49 -19.46
N ASP A 106 -2.67 11.21 -20.59
CA ASP A 106 -3.87 11.23 -21.44
C ASP A 106 -4.19 9.83 -22.01
N MET A 107 -3.18 9.02 -22.35
CA MET A 107 -3.37 7.61 -22.71
C MET A 107 -4.03 6.79 -21.59
N MET A 108 -3.60 6.99 -20.34
CA MET A 108 -4.21 6.32 -19.18
C MET A 108 -5.66 6.73 -18.98
N LEU A 109 -5.97 8.03 -19.11
CA LEU A 109 -7.34 8.54 -19.04
C LEU A 109 -8.23 7.97 -20.14
N ALA A 110 -7.74 7.95 -21.39
CA ALA A 110 -8.42 7.34 -22.52
C ALA A 110 -8.64 5.84 -22.31
N TRP A 111 -7.71 5.14 -21.66
CA TRP A 111 -7.83 3.70 -21.39
C TRP A 111 -8.90 3.38 -20.34
N GLU A 112 -9.03 4.21 -19.30
CA GLU A 112 -10.14 4.11 -18.33
C GLU A 112 -11.50 4.35 -18.99
N MET A 113 -11.57 5.30 -19.93
CA MET A 113 -12.81 5.68 -20.64
C MET A 113 -12.63 5.64 -22.16
N PRO A 114 -12.62 4.44 -22.77
CA PRO A 114 -12.33 4.31 -24.20
C PRO A 114 -13.54 4.63 -25.09
N SER A 115 -14.77 4.61 -24.56
CA SER A 115 -16.01 4.80 -25.32
C SER A 115 -16.83 6.00 -24.82
N THR A 116 -17.68 6.53 -25.69
CA THR A 116 -18.64 7.60 -25.36
C THR A 116 -19.61 7.21 -24.24
N GLU A 117 -20.05 5.94 -24.20
CA GLU A 117 -20.90 5.42 -23.12
C GLU A 117 -20.20 5.49 -21.74
N ALA A 118 -18.89 5.24 -21.70
CA ALA A 118 -18.10 5.32 -20.48
C ALA A 118 -17.87 6.79 -20.04
N GLU A 119 -17.75 7.70 -21.00
CA GLU A 119 -17.64 9.14 -20.76
C GLU A 119 -18.95 9.72 -20.20
N GLU A 120 -20.09 9.45 -20.85
CA GLU A 120 -21.41 9.92 -20.44
C GLU A 120 -21.79 9.43 -19.03
N SER A 121 -21.55 8.15 -18.73
CA SER A 121 -21.83 7.58 -17.40
C SER A 121 -20.96 8.20 -16.29
N ARG A 122 -19.69 8.54 -16.59
CA ARG A 122 -18.81 9.21 -15.62
C ARG A 122 -19.21 10.66 -15.41
N GLU A 123 -19.54 11.39 -16.48
CA GLU A 123 -20.05 12.76 -16.38
C GLU A 123 -21.35 12.83 -15.56
N GLU A 124 -22.26 11.87 -15.75
CA GLU A 124 -23.48 11.75 -14.95
C GLU A 124 -23.17 11.51 -13.47
N CYS A 125 -22.22 10.63 -13.15
CA CYS A 125 -21.79 10.37 -11.77
C CYS A 125 -21.15 11.61 -11.13
N VAL A 126 -20.27 12.31 -11.86
CA VAL A 126 -19.62 13.53 -11.37
C VAL A 126 -20.64 14.65 -11.17
N ALA A 127 -21.60 14.80 -12.09
CA ALA A 127 -22.68 15.77 -11.96
C ALA A 127 -23.55 15.49 -10.71
N LYS A 128 -23.93 14.23 -10.49
CA LYS A 128 -24.66 13.80 -9.28
C LYS A 128 -23.87 14.10 -8.00
N MET A 129 -22.57 13.79 -7.99
CA MET A 129 -21.70 14.04 -6.83
C MET A 129 -21.53 15.55 -6.54
N LYS A 130 -21.38 16.38 -7.59
CA LYS A 130 -21.35 17.85 -7.46
C LYS A 130 -22.68 18.40 -6.95
N GLU A 131 -23.80 17.87 -7.44
CA GLU A 131 -25.14 18.26 -6.97
C GLU A 131 -25.37 17.89 -5.50
N GLU A 132 -24.94 16.70 -5.08
CA GLU A 132 -24.98 16.25 -3.68
C GLU A 132 -24.07 17.09 -2.79
N LYS A 133 -22.85 17.39 -3.22
CA LYS A 133 -21.92 18.27 -2.49
C LYS A 133 -22.52 19.68 -2.34
N ASN A 134 -23.15 20.22 -3.37
CA ASN A 134 -23.84 21.50 -3.32
C ASN A 134 -25.07 21.47 -2.39
N LYS A 135 -25.81 20.35 -2.34
CA LYS A 135 -26.93 20.15 -1.39
C LYS A 135 -26.45 20.07 0.07
N VAL A 136 -25.30 19.43 0.32
CA VAL A 136 -24.67 19.35 1.66
C VAL A 136 -24.13 20.72 2.09
N VAL A 137 -23.50 21.49 1.19
CA VAL A 137 -22.99 22.84 1.48
C VAL A 137 -24.14 23.84 1.72
N ALA A 138 -25.27 23.68 1.04
CA ALA A 138 -26.48 24.51 1.27
C ALA A 138 -27.17 24.21 2.62
N ALA A 139 -26.86 23.07 3.27
CA ALA A 139 -27.43 22.65 4.54
C ALA A 139 -26.39 22.75 5.69
N ASN A 140 -25.96 23.97 6.01
CA ASN A 140 -25.26 24.36 7.25
C ASN A 140 -24.11 23.45 7.76
N VAL A 141 -22.87 23.62 7.28
CA VAL A 141 -21.62 23.50 8.06
C VAL A 141 -20.56 24.41 7.41
N ALA A 142 -19.88 25.26 8.18
CA ALA A 142 -18.66 25.95 7.72
C ALA A 142 -17.57 24.90 7.49
N PRO A 143 -16.76 24.98 6.42
CA PRO A 143 -15.87 23.88 6.03
C PRO A 143 -15.00 23.49 7.22
N GLU A 144 -15.30 22.34 7.82
CA GLU A 144 -14.32 21.66 8.64
C GLU A 144 -13.16 21.39 7.69
N GLN A 145 -12.05 22.07 7.94
CA GLN A 145 -10.79 21.70 7.35
C GLN A 145 -10.57 20.27 7.81
N ASP A 146 -10.83 19.29 6.94
CA ASP A 146 -10.29 17.95 7.11
C ASP A 146 -8.79 18.17 7.32
N GLU A 147 -8.34 18.01 8.57
CA GLU A 147 -6.94 18.14 8.94
C GLU A 147 -6.20 17.03 8.21
N ILE A 148 -5.73 17.34 6.99
CA ILE A 148 -4.80 16.51 6.25
C ILE A 148 -3.62 16.30 7.21
N PRO A 149 -3.29 15.06 7.58
CA PRO A 149 -2.20 14.81 8.52
C PRO A 149 -0.92 15.48 8.01
N LEU A 150 -0.21 16.20 8.89
CA LEU A 150 1.05 16.91 8.60
C LEU A 150 2.09 16.08 7.82
N PHE A 151 1.95 14.76 7.84
CA PHE A 151 2.77 13.78 7.15
C PHE A 151 2.72 13.85 5.61
N TYR A 152 1.70 14.48 5.01
CA TYR A 152 1.53 14.56 3.55
C TYR A 152 1.68 15.96 2.94
N SER A 153 2.28 16.89 3.70
CA SER A 153 2.46 18.29 3.29
C SER A 153 3.20 18.47 1.96
N ASP A 154 4.14 17.56 1.63
CA ASP A 154 4.97 17.62 0.41
C ASP A 154 4.18 17.47 -0.89
N LEU A 155 3.03 16.81 -0.80
CA LEU A 155 2.15 16.58 -1.94
C LEU A 155 1.00 17.56 -1.99
N MET A 156 0.68 18.27 -0.91
CA MET A 156 -0.45 19.20 -0.85
C MET A 156 -0.52 20.21 -2.01
N PRO A 157 0.59 20.74 -2.55
CA PRO A 157 0.58 21.57 -3.77
C PRO A 157 0.27 20.81 -5.08
N LEU A 158 0.25 19.49 -5.06
CA LEU A 158 0.04 18.55 -6.18
C LEU A 158 -1.32 17.83 -6.10
N LEU A 159 -2.11 18.11 -5.06
CA LEU A 159 -3.43 17.52 -4.77
C LEU A 159 -4.61 18.42 -5.19
N VAL A 160 -4.33 19.66 -5.62
CA VAL A 160 -5.36 20.69 -5.83
C VAL A 160 -5.51 20.95 -7.32
N ASP A 161 -6.07 20.01 -8.05
CA ASP A 161 -6.69 20.31 -9.35
C ASP A 161 -8.02 19.55 -9.43
N ASP A 162 -9.08 20.22 -9.86
CA ASP A 162 -10.38 19.60 -10.25
C ASP A 162 -10.25 18.75 -11.54
N ASP A 163 -9.01 18.45 -11.94
CA ASP A 163 -8.62 17.78 -13.18
C ASP A 163 -8.86 16.27 -13.13
N PRO A 164 -9.03 15.62 -14.29
CA PRO A 164 -9.24 14.19 -14.38
C PRO A 164 -8.08 13.41 -13.77
N ASP A 165 -8.44 12.37 -13.01
CA ASP A 165 -7.51 11.47 -12.33
C ASP A 165 -7.55 10.04 -12.91
N VAL A 166 -6.49 9.28 -12.64
CA VAL A 166 -6.24 7.93 -13.16
C VAL A 166 -6.28 6.90 -12.02
N GLY A 167 -6.91 5.75 -12.26
CA GLY A 167 -6.96 4.61 -11.33
C GLY A 167 -5.85 3.57 -11.53
N GLU A 168 -5.87 2.56 -10.65
CA GLU A 168 -4.80 1.55 -10.54
C GLU A 168 -4.61 0.76 -11.85
N ASP A 169 -5.68 0.28 -12.47
CA ASP A 169 -5.58 -0.61 -13.64
C ASP A 169 -5.03 0.09 -14.89
N ALA A 170 -5.40 1.35 -15.12
CA ALA A 170 -4.82 2.16 -16.20
C ALA A 170 -3.31 2.40 -15.99
N PHE A 171 -2.90 2.67 -14.76
CA PHE A 171 -1.48 2.81 -14.43
C PHE A 171 -0.70 1.51 -14.63
N VAL A 172 -1.25 0.38 -14.19
CA VAL A 172 -0.66 -0.96 -14.39
C VAL A 172 -0.54 -1.29 -15.87
N TRP A 173 -1.58 -0.99 -16.66
CA TRP A 173 -1.57 -1.16 -18.10
C TRP A 173 -0.43 -0.37 -18.76
N LEU A 174 -0.31 0.92 -18.46
CA LEU A 174 0.77 1.74 -19.01
C LEU A 174 2.14 1.24 -18.56
N GLY A 175 2.29 0.89 -17.28
CA GLY A 175 3.51 0.32 -16.73
C GLY A 175 3.90 -1.02 -17.39
N SER A 176 2.92 -1.80 -17.83
CA SER A 176 3.17 -3.02 -18.59
C SER A 176 3.83 -2.72 -19.94
N LEU A 177 3.53 -1.57 -20.55
CA LEU A 177 4.06 -1.11 -21.85
C LEU A 177 5.38 -0.36 -21.73
N VAL A 178 5.53 0.46 -20.68
CA VAL A 178 6.66 1.37 -20.49
C VAL A 178 7.34 1.11 -19.14
N PRO A 179 8.40 0.30 -19.11
CA PRO A 179 9.12 -0.05 -17.89
C PRO A 179 9.74 1.14 -17.13
N LEU A 180 9.79 2.33 -17.74
CA LEU A 180 10.15 3.55 -17.04
C LEU A 180 9.17 3.86 -15.90
N VAL A 181 7.86 3.75 -16.16
CA VAL A 181 6.78 4.18 -15.27
C VAL A 181 6.67 3.24 -14.07
N SER A 182 6.63 1.93 -14.32
CA SER A 182 6.66 0.89 -13.30
C SER A 182 7.03 -0.46 -13.91
N ASP A 183 7.41 -1.46 -13.11
CA ASP A 183 7.52 -2.84 -13.58
C ASP A 183 6.18 -3.55 -13.34
N LEU A 184 5.80 -4.47 -14.23
CA LEU A 184 4.54 -5.22 -14.09
C LEU A 184 4.41 -5.87 -12.70
N VAL A 185 5.50 -6.42 -12.16
CA VAL A 185 5.53 -7.11 -10.86
C VAL A 185 5.20 -6.19 -9.67
N ASN A 186 5.67 -4.94 -9.71
CA ASN A 186 5.54 -3.99 -8.61
C ASN A 186 4.68 -2.75 -8.94
N SER A 187 4.00 -2.77 -10.08
CA SER A 187 3.17 -1.68 -10.62
C SER A 187 2.08 -1.24 -9.64
N ARG A 188 1.30 -2.18 -9.11
CA ARG A 188 0.25 -1.91 -8.12
C ARG A 188 0.81 -1.36 -6.82
N SER A 189 1.91 -1.91 -6.31
CA SER A 189 2.60 -1.41 -5.11
C SER A 189 3.16 0.02 -5.31
N THR A 190 3.68 0.30 -6.51
CA THR A 190 4.14 1.63 -6.91
C THR A 190 2.97 2.61 -6.94
N PHE A 191 1.86 2.25 -7.59
CA PHE A 191 0.65 3.05 -7.66
C PHE A 191 0.10 3.36 -6.26
N GLU A 192 -0.06 2.34 -5.42
CA GLU A 192 -0.53 2.49 -4.04
C GLU A 192 0.36 3.46 -3.25
N THR A 193 1.67 3.41 -3.47
CA THR A 193 2.61 4.29 -2.77
C THR A 193 2.53 5.74 -3.25
N LEU A 194 2.38 5.95 -4.57
CA LEU A 194 2.23 7.29 -5.16
C LEU A 194 0.86 7.91 -4.85
N THR A 195 -0.16 7.10 -4.60
CA THR A 195 -1.56 7.52 -4.43
C THR A 195 -2.14 7.31 -3.03
N ALA A 196 -1.34 6.81 -2.08
CA ALA A 196 -1.69 6.77 -0.66
C ALA A 196 -2.25 8.10 -0.10
N PRO A 197 -1.74 9.28 -0.47
CA PRO A 197 -2.26 10.57 0.00
C PRO A 197 -3.47 11.09 -0.79
N THR A 198 -3.76 10.54 -1.97
CA THR A 198 -4.81 10.99 -2.89
C THR A 198 -6.01 10.03 -2.90
N GLY A 199 -6.13 9.14 -1.92
CA GLY A 199 -7.24 8.18 -1.85
C GLY A 199 -7.26 7.20 -3.02
N HIS A 200 -6.09 6.72 -3.46
CA HIS A 200 -5.93 5.75 -4.55
C HIS A 200 -6.32 6.25 -5.96
N ARG A 201 -6.22 7.56 -6.20
CA ARG A 201 -6.33 8.16 -7.54
C ARG A 201 -5.06 8.92 -7.88
N LEU A 202 -4.53 8.77 -9.09
CA LEU A 202 -3.30 9.41 -9.54
C LEU A 202 -3.64 10.70 -10.29
N HIS A 203 -3.15 11.83 -9.80
CA HIS A 203 -3.29 13.13 -10.47
C HIS A 203 -2.04 13.46 -11.30
N PHE A 204 -2.25 14.21 -12.38
CA PHE A 204 -1.20 14.58 -13.34
C PHE A 204 0.03 15.26 -12.69
N PRO A 205 -0.09 16.24 -11.77
CA PRO A 205 1.08 16.89 -11.19
C PRO A 205 2.00 15.94 -10.42
N ALA A 206 1.43 14.96 -9.71
CA ALA A 206 2.19 13.93 -9.01
C ALA A 206 2.90 13.00 -9.99
N TYR A 207 2.22 12.60 -11.07
CA TYR A 207 2.78 11.76 -12.13
C TYR A 207 3.93 12.45 -12.88
N ASP A 208 3.73 13.69 -13.33
CA ASP A 208 4.74 14.49 -14.03
C ASP A 208 5.97 14.74 -13.14
N LYS A 209 5.76 15.10 -11.87
CA LYS A 209 6.86 15.28 -10.92
C LYS A 209 7.61 13.98 -10.67
N PHE A 210 6.93 12.84 -10.53
CA PHE A 210 7.56 11.54 -10.36
C PHE A 210 8.51 11.21 -11.52
N LEU A 211 8.07 11.38 -12.77
CA LEU A 211 8.91 11.13 -13.95
C LEU A 211 10.08 12.12 -14.06
N LYS A 212 9.87 13.38 -13.71
CA LYS A 212 10.97 14.38 -13.66
C LYS A 212 11.99 14.06 -12.58
N GLU A 213 11.58 13.54 -11.42
CA GLU A 213 12.52 13.08 -10.40
C GLU A 213 13.30 11.83 -10.85
N ILE A 214 12.71 10.92 -11.64
CA ILE A 214 13.44 9.80 -12.25
C ILE A 214 14.62 10.31 -13.10
N GLU A 215 14.38 11.29 -13.98
CA GLU A 215 15.42 11.89 -14.83
C GLU A 215 16.54 12.54 -14.00
N LYS A 216 16.16 13.28 -12.95
CA LYS A 216 17.11 13.90 -12.02
C LYS A 216 17.95 12.87 -11.27
N CYS A 217 17.33 11.78 -10.81
CA CYS A 217 18.03 10.67 -10.15
C CYS A 217 19.04 10.02 -11.10
N ILE A 218 18.67 9.78 -12.37
CA ILE A 218 19.58 9.22 -13.37
C ILE A 218 20.78 10.15 -13.60
N ASN A 219 20.52 11.44 -13.84
CA ASN A 219 21.57 12.44 -14.01
C ASN A 219 22.48 12.55 -12.78
N HIS A 220 21.92 12.38 -11.58
CA HIS A 220 22.68 12.39 -10.33
C HIS A 220 23.61 11.19 -10.22
N LEU A 221 23.13 9.98 -10.55
CA LEU A 221 23.92 8.74 -10.52
C LEU A 221 25.04 8.75 -11.57
N GLN A 222 24.76 9.23 -12.78
CA GLN A 222 25.75 9.35 -13.87
C GLN A 222 26.90 10.32 -13.54
N LYS A 223 26.66 11.31 -12.68
CA LYS A 223 27.67 12.29 -12.24
C LYS A 223 28.55 11.78 -11.09
N GLN A 224 28.22 10.63 -10.50
CA GLN A 224 29.00 10.09 -9.39
C GLN A 224 30.38 9.65 -9.87
N ALA A 225 31.40 10.04 -9.11
CA ALA A 225 32.76 9.57 -9.36
C ALA A 225 32.89 8.10 -8.97
N THR A 226 33.61 7.32 -9.77
CA THR A 226 33.92 5.93 -9.48
C THR A 226 34.65 5.78 -8.13
N PRO A 227 34.51 4.63 -7.44
CA PRO A 227 35.26 4.36 -6.22
C PRO A 227 36.77 4.42 -6.47
N LYS A 228 37.52 4.97 -5.52
CA LYS A 228 38.95 5.23 -5.67
C LYS A 228 39.73 3.92 -5.84
N GLY A 229 40.46 3.83 -6.96
CA GLY A 229 41.29 2.67 -7.28
C GLY A 229 40.51 1.46 -7.78
N VAL A 230 39.28 1.68 -8.27
CA VAL A 230 38.42 0.67 -8.91
C VAL A 230 38.11 1.11 -10.34
N GLU A 231 38.31 0.21 -11.28
CA GLU A 231 37.81 0.32 -12.65
C GLU A 231 36.54 -0.54 -12.72
N LEU A 232 35.39 0.10 -12.94
CA LEU A 232 34.11 -0.60 -13.05
C LEU A 232 34.05 -1.38 -14.37
N ARG A 233 33.32 -2.50 -14.39
CA ARG A 233 33.04 -3.26 -15.61
C ARG A 233 32.18 -2.41 -16.57
N ASP A 234 32.22 -2.72 -17.87
CA ASP A 234 31.44 -2.00 -18.89
C ASP A 234 29.91 -2.04 -18.63
N ASP A 235 29.45 -3.08 -17.95
CA ASP A 235 28.06 -3.31 -17.57
C ASP A 235 27.81 -3.06 -16.07
N GLU A 236 28.75 -2.42 -15.36
CA GLU A 236 28.63 -2.10 -13.95
C GLU A 236 28.28 -0.62 -13.73
N PHE A 237 27.12 -0.39 -13.12
CA PHE A 237 26.53 0.94 -12.93
C PHE A 237 26.38 1.26 -11.45
N ILE A 238 26.67 2.51 -11.09
CA ILE A 238 26.43 3.04 -9.75
C ILE A 238 24.93 3.24 -9.54
N LEU A 239 24.36 2.56 -8.55
CA LEU A 239 22.92 2.56 -8.27
C LEU A 239 22.54 3.39 -7.04
N HIS A 240 23.47 3.52 -6.10
CA HIS A 240 23.28 4.35 -4.92
C HIS A 240 24.63 4.73 -4.30
N VAL A 241 24.74 5.97 -3.82
CA VAL A 241 25.95 6.48 -3.15
C VAL A 241 25.55 7.28 -1.93
N GLU A 242 26.18 7.00 -0.81
CA GLU A 242 26.03 7.80 0.40
C GLU A 242 27.37 8.00 1.11
N GLY A 243 27.48 9.06 1.91
CA GLY A 243 28.73 9.52 2.47
C GLY A 243 29.56 10.38 1.53
N THR A 244 28.93 11.10 0.59
CA THR A 244 29.54 12.21 -0.17
C THR A 244 29.53 13.54 0.61
N ALA A 245 29.98 14.65 0.02
CA ALA A 245 29.91 15.97 0.66
C ALA A 245 28.47 16.44 0.93
N SER A 246 27.49 15.96 0.17
CA SER A 246 26.08 16.35 0.26
C SER A 246 25.20 15.35 1.04
N SER A 247 25.77 14.27 1.58
CA SER A 247 25.03 13.20 2.27
C SER A 247 25.75 12.77 3.54
N GLN A 248 25.01 12.20 4.50
CA GLN A 248 25.58 11.71 5.76
C GLN A 248 26.58 10.55 5.53
N ARG A 249 27.66 10.50 6.32
CA ARG A 249 28.67 9.43 6.25
C ARG A 249 28.10 8.09 6.71
N VAL A 250 28.63 7.01 6.15
CA VAL A 250 28.39 5.63 6.62
C VAL A 250 29.60 5.21 7.45
N VAL A 251 29.39 4.53 8.57
CA VAL A 251 30.49 4.12 9.47
C VAL A 251 30.67 2.61 9.38
N ARG A 252 31.86 2.16 8.99
CA ARG A 252 32.23 0.74 9.03
C ARG A 252 32.89 0.42 10.36
N HIS A 253 32.43 -0.61 11.05
CA HIS A 253 33.06 -1.11 12.27
C HIS A 253 33.90 -2.34 11.96
N ILE A 254 35.13 -2.36 12.48
CA ILE A 254 36.07 -3.48 12.42
C ILE A 254 36.61 -3.69 13.83
N GLY A 255 36.15 -4.75 14.51
CA GLY A 255 36.43 -4.97 15.92
C GLY A 255 36.00 -3.79 16.78
N SER A 256 36.96 -3.15 17.48
CA SER A 256 36.70 -1.96 18.30
C SER A 256 36.93 -0.62 17.56
N THR A 257 37.24 -0.66 16.26
CA THR A 257 37.56 0.54 15.46
C THR A 257 36.43 0.89 14.52
N SER A 258 36.15 2.19 14.38
CA SER A 258 35.06 2.72 13.55
C SER A 258 35.62 3.67 12.50
N TRP A 259 35.28 3.43 11.24
CA TRP A 259 35.80 4.15 10.09
C TRP A 259 34.66 4.85 9.37
N PRO A 260 34.55 6.18 9.41
CA PRO A 260 33.55 6.91 8.62
C PRO A 260 33.97 6.94 7.15
N GLY A 261 33.04 6.78 6.23
CA GLY A 261 33.35 6.63 4.81
C GLY A 261 32.19 6.92 3.86
N ARG A 262 32.48 6.68 2.59
CA ARG A 262 31.54 6.64 1.47
C ARG A 262 31.20 5.19 1.15
N LEU A 263 29.92 4.92 0.93
CA LEU A 263 29.41 3.62 0.51
C LEU A 263 28.78 3.78 -0.88
N THR A 264 29.18 2.91 -1.81
CA THR A 264 28.71 2.91 -3.20
C THR A 264 28.18 1.52 -3.53
N LEU A 265 26.93 1.44 -3.98
CA LEU A 265 26.30 0.22 -4.47
C LEU A 265 26.30 0.20 -6.00
N THR A 266 26.69 -0.93 -6.58
CA THR A 266 26.52 -1.22 -8.00
C THR A 266 25.59 -2.41 -8.21
N ASN A 267 25.31 -2.75 -9.47
CA ASN A 267 24.58 -3.97 -9.82
C ASN A 267 25.36 -5.27 -9.57
N TYR A 268 26.61 -5.20 -9.11
CA TYR A 268 27.46 -6.36 -8.82
C TYR A 268 28.08 -6.36 -7.43
N SER A 269 28.46 -5.19 -6.92
CA SER A 269 29.33 -5.08 -5.75
C SER A 269 28.93 -3.92 -4.84
N LEU A 270 29.37 -4.01 -3.59
CA LEU A 270 29.31 -2.94 -2.60
C LEU A 270 30.74 -2.45 -2.33
N TYR A 271 30.98 -1.16 -2.51
CA TYR A 271 32.29 -0.54 -2.31
C TYR A 271 32.27 0.40 -1.11
N PHE A 272 33.17 0.19 -0.16
CA PHE A 272 33.37 1.08 0.98
C PHE A 272 34.71 1.81 0.89
N GLU A 273 34.66 3.14 1.03
CA GLU A 273 35.84 4.01 1.00
C GLU A 273 35.95 4.77 2.33
N ALA A 274 36.97 4.44 3.13
CA ALA A 274 37.23 5.15 4.38
C ALA A 274 37.63 6.62 4.10
N SER A 275 37.15 7.52 4.94
CA SER A 275 37.48 8.94 4.87
C SER A 275 38.90 9.15 5.37
N GLY A 276 39.84 9.41 4.46
CA GLY A 276 41.20 9.83 4.83
C GLY A 276 41.28 11.32 5.18
N VAL A 277 42.48 11.76 5.57
CA VAL A 277 42.74 13.15 6.03
C VAL A 277 42.50 14.20 4.93
N ILE A 278 42.67 13.84 3.66
CA ILE A 278 42.55 14.76 2.51
C ILE A 278 41.68 14.16 1.38
N THR A 279 41.82 12.86 1.11
CA THR A 279 41.02 12.14 0.11
C THR A 279 40.56 10.80 0.67
N TYR A 280 39.55 10.19 0.06
CA TYR A 280 39.15 8.82 0.40
C TYR A 280 40.31 7.84 0.24
N GLU A 281 40.31 6.77 1.03
CA GLU A 281 41.22 5.64 0.85
C GLU A 281 40.80 4.77 -0.33
N LYS A 282 41.61 3.75 -0.67
CA LYS A 282 41.25 2.79 -1.72
C LYS A 282 39.98 2.04 -1.30
N ALA A 283 39.05 1.86 -2.23
CA ALA A 283 37.79 1.18 -1.95
C ALA A 283 38.02 -0.30 -1.60
N VAL A 284 37.29 -0.77 -0.59
CA VAL A 284 37.15 -2.19 -0.26
C VAL A 284 35.89 -2.71 -0.95
N GLU A 285 36.05 -3.72 -1.80
CA GLU A 285 34.96 -4.34 -2.56
C GLU A 285 34.39 -5.53 -1.79
N ILE A 286 33.05 -5.63 -1.80
CA ILE A 286 32.29 -6.80 -1.39
C ILE A 286 31.45 -7.21 -2.60
N GLU A 287 31.87 -8.29 -3.27
CA GLU A 287 31.19 -8.78 -4.47
C GLU A 287 29.89 -9.52 -4.11
N LEU A 288 28.75 -8.95 -4.50
CA LEU A 288 27.40 -9.47 -4.18
C LEU A 288 26.91 -10.49 -5.21
N SER A 289 27.55 -10.57 -6.38
CA SER A 289 27.18 -11.49 -7.46
C SER A 289 27.71 -12.92 -7.28
N ARG A 290 28.58 -13.18 -6.30
CA ARG A 290 29.17 -14.51 -6.10
C ARG A 290 28.15 -15.54 -5.66
N ASP A 291 28.44 -16.81 -5.92
CA ASP A 291 27.62 -17.94 -5.47
C ASP A 291 28.03 -18.34 -4.05
N THR A 292 27.86 -17.41 -3.12
CA THR A 292 28.10 -17.64 -1.69
C THR A 292 26.84 -17.41 -0.90
N LEU A 293 26.76 -18.01 0.30
CA LEU A 293 25.67 -17.72 1.22
C LEU A 293 25.86 -16.30 1.77
N HIS A 294 25.27 -15.32 1.10
CA HIS A 294 25.22 -13.94 1.58
C HIS A 294 24.13 -13.82 2.66
N SER A 295 24.50 -13.41 3.86
CA SER A 295 23.57 -13.10 4.94
C SER A 295 23.65 -11.63 5.27
N VAL A 296 22.55 -10.90 5.04
CA VAL A 296 22.46 -9.46 5.31
C VAL A 296 21.29 -9.20 6.25
N LYS A 297 21.59 -8.71 7.46
CA LYS A 297 20.61 -8.56 8.53
C LYS A 297 20.73 -7.19 9.22
N PRO A 298 19.62 -6.68 9.78
CA PRO A 298 19.69 -5.59 10.75
C PRO A 298 20.61 -5.95 11.91
N ALA A 299 21.39 -4.98 12.39
CA ALA A 299 22.22 -5.12 13.57
C ALA A 299 22.06 -3.91 14.49
N SER A 300 22.01 -4.19 15.79
CA SER A 300 21.94 -3.18 16.85
C SER A 300 23.35 -2.68 17.18
N THR A 301 23.63 -1.39 17.02
CA THR A 301 24.92 -0.77 17.42
C THR A 301 24.86 -0.14 18.81
N GLY A 302 23.70 -0.18 19.47
CA GLY A 302 23.52 0.38 20.80
C GLY A 302 24.10 -0.48 21.92
N PRO A 303 24.39 0.14 23.08
CA PRO A 303 24.80 -0.62 24.25
C PRO A 303 23.73 -1.67 24.59
N TRP A 304 24.17 -2.91 24.81
CA TRP A 304 23.32 -4.07 25.15
C TRP A 304 22.44 -4.65 24.02
N GLY A 305 22.67 -4.27 22.76
CA GLY A 305 21.95 -4.88 21.63
C GLY A 305 20.44 -4.57 21.62
N ALA A 306 20.04 -3.43 22.18
CA ALA A 306 18.63 -3.04 22.22
C ALA A 306 18.13 -2.65 20.81
N PRO A 307 16.94 -3.14 20.38
CA PRO A 307 16.38 -2.89 19.03
C PRO A 307 16.19 -1.40 18.68
N LEU A 308 16.11 -0.53 19.68
CA LEU A 308 16.01 0.92 19.51
C LEU A 308 17.26 1.54 18.83
N PHE A 309 18.34 0.76 18.71
CA PHE A 309 19.59 1.14 18.09
C PHE A 309 19.95 0.27 16.87
N ASP A 310 18.95 -0.29 16.18
CA ASP A 310 19.13 -1.05 14.92
C ASP A 310 19.51 -0.12 13.76
N LYS A 311 20.69 0.49 13.88
CA LYS A 311 21.24 1.48 12.95
C LYS A 311 22.30 0.89 12.02
N ALA A 312 22.62 -0.40 12.15
CA ALA A 312 23.59 -1.04 11.27
C ALA A 312 23.00 -2.18 10.44
N ILE A 313 23.74 -2.48 9.38
CA ILE A 313 23.63 -3.69 8.60
C ILE A 313 24.84 -4.54 8.93
N PHE A 314 24.58 -5.79 9.26
CA PHE A 314 25.59 -6.82 9.38
C PHE A 314 25.58 -7.65 8.10
N TYR A 315 26.74 -7.74 7.47
CA TYR A 315 26.98 -8.55 6.29
C TYR A 315 27.94 -9.69 6.64
N GLU A 316 27.53 -10.91 6.28
CA GLU A 316 28.29 -12.13 6.50
C GLU A 316 28.34 -12.96 5.21
N SER A 317 29.55 -13.43 4.88
CA SER A 317 29.81 -14.38 3.79
C SER A 317 30.97 -15.29 4.21
N PRO A 318 30.94 -16.59 3.88
CA PRO A 318 32.00 -17.54 4.25
C PRO A 318 33.40 -17.18 3.71
N GLU A 319 33.49 -16.34 2.68
CA GLU A 319 34.77 -15.91 2.10
C GLU A 319 35.42 -14.74 2.85
N ILE A 320 34.63 -13.97 3.60
CA ILE A 320 35.11 -12.81 4.34
C ILE A 320 35.22 -13.22 5.80
N SER A 321 36.46 -13.43 6.26
CA SER A 321 36.76 -13.76 7.65
C SER A 321 36.54 -12.58 8.61
N GLU A 322 36.47 -11.36 8.09
CA GLU A 322 36.24 -10.14 8.85
C GLU A 322 34.74 -9.80 8.92
N GLU A 323 34.26 -9.51 10.13
CA GLU A 323 32.89 -9.03 10.33
C GLU A 323 32.69 -7.67 9.62
N VAL A 324 31.72 -7.59 8.69
CA VAL A 324 31.38 -6.33 8.02
C VAL A 324 30.13 -5.75 8.64
N VAL A 325 30.31 -4.75 9.50
CA VAL A 325 29.22 -3.98 10.12
C VAL A 325 29.23 -2.56 9.57
N LEU A 326 28.13 -2.17 8.92
CA LEU A 326 27.94 -0.83 8.35
C LEU A 326 26.83 -0.11 9.12
N GLU A 327 27.19 0.93 9.86
CA GLU A 327 26.27 1.78 10.61
C GLU A 327 25.86 3.02 9.81
N PHE A 328 24.56 3.33 9.90
CA PHE A 328 23.89 4.47 9.28
C PHE A 328 23.39 5.39 10.39
N PRO A 329 24.16 6.44 10.76
CA PRO A 329 23.79 7.29 11.89
C PRO A 329 22.50 8.10 11.60
N GLU A 330 21.39 7.69 12.21
CA GLU A 330 20.11 8.44 12.24
C GLU A 330 19.69 8.68 13.69
N ILE A 331 19.08 9.82 14.00
CA ILE A 331 18.73 10.18 15.39
C ILE A 331 17.42 9.50 15.82
N THR A 332 16.40 9.47 14.94
CA THR A 332 15.01 9.18 15.30
C THR A 332 14.35 8.04 14.50
N SER A 333 14.97 7.57 13.42
CA SER A 333 14.43 6.52 12.54
C SER A 333 15.51 5.50 12.16
N SER A 334 15.11 4.41 11.50
CA SER A 334 15.98 3.43 10.84
C SER A 334 15.85 3.46 9.31
N THR A 335 15.22 4.50 8.77
CA THR A 335 14.83 4.64 7.36
C THR A 335 16.00 4.57 6.38
N ARG A 336 17.17 5.10 6.72
CA ARG A 336 18.39 4.98 5.88
C ARG A 336 18.92 3.56 5.90
N ARG A 337 18.98 2.95 7.08
CA ARG A 337 19.44 1.56 7.24
C ARG A 337 18.53 0.58 6.50
N ASP A 338 17.22 0.74 6.63
CA ASP A 338 16.22 -0.10 5.95
C ASP A 338 16.28 0.07 4.43
N HIS A 339 16.54 1.29 3.95
CA HIS A 339 16.76 1.56 2.53
C HIS A 339 17.99 0.82 1.97
N TRP A 340 19.14 0.99 2.61
CA TRP A 340 20.37 0.28 2.22
C TRP A 340 20.22 -1.25 2.30
N LEU A 341 19.55 -1.75 3.35
CA LEU A 341 19.30 -3.17 3.52
C LEU A 341 18.48 -3.74 2.37
N ALA A 342 17.41 -3.04 1.97
CA ALA A 342 16.56 -3.47 0.87
C ALA A 342 17.31 -3.45 -0.48
N LEU A 343 18.11 -2.41 -0.74
CA LEU A 343 18.90 -2.31 -1.96
C LEU A 343 19.96 -3.42 -2.07
N ILE A 344 20.71 -3.69 -0.98
CA ILE A 344 21.71 -4.77 -0.97
C ILE A 344 21.04 -6.13 -1.17
N LYS A 345 19.91 -6.37 -0.49
CA LYS A 345 19.12 -7.60 -0.68
C LYS A 345 18.63 -7.75 -2.11
N GLU A 346 18.15 -6.69 -2.74
CA GLU A 346 17.68 -6.73 -4.12
C GLU A 346 18.79 -7.22 -5.07
N ILE A 347 20.02 -6.70 -4.93
CA ILE A 347 21.15 -7.11 -5.79
C ILE A 347 21.54 -8.57 -5.52
N ILE A 348 21.55 -9.01 -4.26
CA ILE A 348 21.81 -10.42 -3.93
C ILE A 348 20.74 -11.33 -4.53
N LEU A 349 19.46 -10.98 -4.36
CA LEU A 349 18.34 -11.77 -4.86
C LEU A 349 18.27 -11.79 -6.39
N LEU A 350 18.63 -10.69 -7.06
CA LEU A 350 18.83 -10.62 -8.50
C LEU A 350 19.81 -11.69 -8.98
N HIS A 351 21.01 -11.76 -8.40
CA HIS A 351 22.02 -12.74 -8.81
C HIS A 351 21.61 -14.17 -8.45
N CYS A 352 20.94 -14.37 -7.31
CA CYS A 352 20.33 -15.65 -6.96
C CYS A 352 19.26 -16.08 -7.98
N PHE A 353 18.43 -15.15 -8.47
CA PHE A 353 17.42 -15.41 -9.50
C PHE A 353 18.05 -15.86 -10.82
N LEU A 354 19.05 -15.11 -11.31
CA LEU A 354 19.76 -15.43 -12.56
C LEU A 354 20.33 -16.85 -12.53
N ARG A 355 20.93 -17.24 -11.39
CA ARG A 355 21.44 -18.60 -11.16
C ARG A 355 20.32 -19.64 -11.05
N LYS A 356 19.29 -19.40 -10.22
CA LYS A 356 18.19 -20.34 -9.96
C LYS A 356 17.48 -20.77 -11.24
N PHE A 357 17.36 -19.87 -12.22
CA PHE A 357 16.68 -20.13 -13.50
C PHE A 357 17.62 -20.41 -14.67
N ASN A 358 18.94 -20.48 -14.44
CA ASN A 358 19.98 -20.71 -15.45
C ASN A 358 19.84 -19.77 -16.66
N LEU A 359 19.68 -18.46 -16.41
CA LEU A 359 19.57 -17.46 -17.47
C LEU A 359 20.98 -17.12 -17.97
N GLU A 360 21.40 -17.76 -19.07
CA GLU A 360 22.74 -17.56 -19.66
C GLU A 360 22.74 -16.56 -20.84
N ASN A 361 21.57 -16.28 -21.42
CA ASN A 361 21.49 -15.36 -22.57
C ASN A 361 21.79 -13.92 -22.11
N PRO A 362 22.83 -13.25 -22.67
CA PRO A 362 23.21 -11.89 -22.26
C PRO A 362 22.06 -10.88 -22.36
N MET A 363 21.17 -11.04 -23.34
CA MET A 363 20.00 -10.14 -23.48
C MET A 363 19.00 -10.29 -22.34
N GLN A 364 18.73 -11.52 -21.90
CA GLN A 364 17.79 -11.81 -20.82
C GLN A 364 18.37 -11.39 -19.46
N VAL A 365 19.66 -11.67 -19.25
CA VAL A 365 20.42 -11.22 -18.08
C VAL A 365 20.36 -9.69 -17.98
N TRP A 366 20.70 -9.00 -19.07
CA TRP A 366 20.73 -7.55 -19.09
C TRP A 366 19.35 -6.90 -18.95
N GLU A 367 18.29 -7.52 -19.47
CA GLU A 367 16.92 -7.06 -19.26
C GLU A 367 16.55 -7.08 -17.78
N ILE A 368 16.94 -8.12 -17.05
CA ILE A 368 16.68 -8.25 -15.62
C ILE A 368 17.52 -7.28 -14.79
N HIS A 369 18.79 -7.07 -15.13
CA HIS A 369 19.58 -5.98 -14.59
C HIS A 369 18.89 -4.64 -14.83
N SER A 370 18.43 -4.38 -16.06
CA SER A 370 17.79 -3.12 -16.44
C SER A 370 16.50 -2.86 -15.66
N ARG A 371 15.65 -3.88 -15.48
CA ARG A 371 14.43 -3.79 -14.65
C ARG A 371 14.75 -3.48 -13.19
N THR A 372 15.78 -4.12 -12.64
CA THR A 372 16.24 -3.89 -11.27
C THR A 372 16.73 -2.46 -11.09
N ILE A 373 17.55 -1.97 -12.02
CA ILE A 373 18.09 -0.61 -12.00
C ILE A 373 16.96 0.43 -12.10
N LEU A 374 16.00 0.24 -13.01
CA LEU A 374 14.82 1.10 -13.11
C LEU A 374 13.99 1.07 -11.81
N GLY A 375 13.84 -0.09 -11.17
CA GLY A 375 13.17 -0.22 -9.87
C GLY A 375 13.84 0.64 -8.77
N ILE A 376 15.17 0.60 -8.71
CA ILE A 376 15.95 1.41 -7.75
C ILE A 376 15.83 2.91 -8.07
N ILE A 377 15.89 3.30 -9.34
CA ILE A 377 15.71 4.69 -9.76
C ILE A 377 14.30 5.19 -9.40
N ARG A 378 13.25 4.38 -9.66
CA ARG A 378 11.87 4.70 -9.28
C ARG A 378 11.72 4.86 -7.78
N LEU A 379 12.36 4.01 -6.99
CA LEU A 379 12.39 4.15 -5.53
C LEU A 379 13.03 5.47 -5.10
N HIS A 380 14.17 5.84 -5.68
CA HIS A 380 14.83 7.13 -5.39
C HIS A 380 13.91 8.32 -5.74
N ALA A 381 13.28 8.28 -6.92
CA ALA A 381 12.33 9.31 -7.35
C ALA A 381 11.13 9.42 -6.41
N ALA A 382 10.57 8.29 -5.97
CA ALA A 382 9.46 8.26 -5.01
C ALA A 382 9.87 8.80 -3.63
N ARG A 383 11.11 8.56 -3.19
CA ARG A 383 11.65 9.14 -1.94
C ARG A 383 11.84 10.65 -2.05
N GLU A 384 12.29 11.15 -3.19
CA GLU A 384 12.39 12.59 -3.45
C GLU A 384 11.02 13.27 -3.57
N LEU A 385 10.00 12.53 -4.03
CA LEU A 385 8.61 13.00 -4.05
C LEU A 385 7.99 13.02 -2.64
N LEU A 386 8.28 12.00 -1.82
CA LEU A 386 7.67 11.75 -0.50
C LEU A 386 8.69 11.95 0.65
N ARG A 387 9.31 13.14 0.76
CA ARG A 387 10.43 13.36 1.68
C ARG A 387 10.06 13.27 3.16
N ILE A 388 8.88 13.76 3.55
CA ILE A 388 8.39 13.73 4.94
C ILE A 388 8.12 12.29 5.39
N SER A 389 7.58 11.45 4.49
CA SER A 389 7.24 10.06 4.77
C SER A 389 7.76 9.16 3.64
N PRO A 390 9.06 8.81 3.65
CA PRO A 390 9.66 8.02 2.59
C PRO A 390 8.95 6.67 2.41
N PRO A 391 8.80 6.21 1.17
CA PRO A 391 8.17 4.93 0.89
C PRO A 391 8.95 3.75 1.45
N VAL A 392 8.23 2.66 1.74
CA VAL A 392 8.84 1.37 2.08
C VAL A 392 9.62 0.87 0.85
N PRO A 393 10.95 0.65 0.95
CA PRO A 393 11.79 0.30 -0.19
C PRO A 393 11.34 -0.95 -0.95
N THR A 394 10.90 -1.99 -0.23
CA THR A 394 10.55 -3.30 -0.83
C THR A 394 9.43 -3.19 -1.85
N LYS A 395 8.51 -2.22 -1.72
CA LYS A 395 7.40 -2.00 -2.67
C LYS A 395 7.84 -1.64 -4.10
N PHE A 396 9.08 -1.18 -4.31
CA PHE A 396 9.62 -0.78 -5.61
C PHE A 396 10.63 -1.77 -6.20
N LEU A 397 11.01 -2.80 -5.43
CA LEU A 397 12.10 -3.71 -5.73
C LEU A 397 11.49 -5.08 -6.06
N ILE A 398 11.83 -5.65 -7.23
CA ILE A 398 11.14 -6.82 -7.78
C ILE A 398 11.36 -8.03 -6.90
N PHE A 399 12.63 -8.29 -6.55
CA PHE A 399 12.97 -9.51 -5.85
C PHE A 399 12.70 -9.40 -4.35
N ALA A 400 12.99 -8.26 -3.73
CA ALA A 400 12.66 -8.01 -2.33
C ALA A 400 11.14 -8.05 -2.08
N LEU A 401 10.32 -7.55 -3.02
CA LEU A 401 8.86 -7.69 -2.94
C LEU A 401 8.45 -9.17 -3.00
N CYS A 402 8.95 -9.92 -3.97
CA CYS A 402 8.62 -11.34 -4.11
C CYS A 402 9.14 -12.21 -2.94
N ASP A 403 10.21 -11.81 -2.27
CA ASP A 403 10.71 -12.50 -1.06
C ASP A 403 9.74 -12.33 0.12
N GLU A 404 9.04 -11.19 0.20
CA GLU A 404 8.05 -10.91 1.25
C GLU A 404 6.64 -11.44 0.92
N LEU A 405 6.28 -11.55 -0.36
CA LEU A 405 4.95 -11.96 -0.80
C LEU A 405 4.69 -13.47 -0.64
N PRO A 406 3.51 -13.88 -0.14
CA PRO A 406 3.12 -15.28 -0.19
C PRO A 406 2.94 -15.70 -1.66
N LYS A 407 3.57 -16.82 -2.05
CA LYS A 407 3.71 -17.27 -3.46
C LYS A 407 4.60 -16.40 -4.34
N GLY A 408 5.44 -15.50 -3.80
CA GLY A 408 6.38 -14.75 -4.64
C GLY A 408 7.34 -15.64 -5.46
N ASP A 409 7.69 -16.83 -4.97
CA ASP A 409 8.41 -17.85 -5.75
C ASP A 409 7.71 -18.24 -7.06
N TYR A 410 6.36 -18.28 -7.06
CA TYR A 410 5.58 -18.58 -8.25
C TYR A 410 5.62 -17.40 -9.24
N VAL A 411 5.52 -16.17 -8.74
CA VAL A 411 5.68 -14.95 -9.55
C VAL A 411 7.06 -14.91 -10.21
N LEU A 412 8.13 -15.22 -9.46
CA LEU A 412 9.49 -15.29 -10.01
C LEU A 412 9.62 -16.38 -11.07
N LYS A 413 8.97 -17.54 -10.88
CA LYS A 413 8.97 -18.60 -11.90
C LYS A 413 8.29 -18.15 -13.20
N GLU A 414 7.09 -17.58 -13.11
CA GLU A 414 6.38 -17.06 -14.29
C GLU A 414 7.14 -15.91 -14.95
N LEU A 415 7.81 -15.05 -14.16
CA LEU A 415 8.68 -14.00 -14.68
C LEU A 415 9.83 -14.61 -15.49
N ALA A 416 10.49 -15.67 -14.99
CA ALA A 416 11.56 -16.36 -15.69
C ALA A 416 11.09 -16.99 -17.01
N GLU A 417 9.92 -17.63 -17.04
CA GLU A 417 9.35 -18.19 -18.26
C GLU A 417 8.99 -17.09 -19.28
N ASN A 418 8.45 -15.96 -18.82
CA ASN A 418 8.17 -14.80 -19.68
C ASN A 418 9.45 -14.23 -20.33
N LEU A 419 10.56 -14.19 -19.59
CA LEU A 419 11.84 -13.72 -20.12
C LEU A 419 12.41 -14.66 -21.20
N LYS A 420 12.17 -15.98 -21.08
CA LYS A 420 12.58 -16.95 -22.11
C LYS A 420 11.87 -16.72 -23.45
N LEU A 421 10.64 -16.18 -23.40
CA LEU A 421 9.83 -15.84 -24.58
C LEU A 421 10.14 -14.44 -25.14
N LEU A 422 10.98 -13.66 -24.47
CA LEU A 422 11.31 -12.30 -24.87
C LEU A 422 12.27 -12.31 -26.07
N ASN A 423 11.71 -12.33 -27.28
CA ASN A 423 12.46 -11.96 -28.49
C ASN A 423 12.58 -10.43 -28.57
N SER A 424 13.67 -9.95 -29.19
CA SER A 424 14.15 -8.56 -29.31
C SER A 424 13.19 -7.50 -29.85
N GLY A 425 11.93 -7.83 -30.13
CA GLY A 425 10.97 -6.97 -30.85
C GLY A 425 10.03 -6.12 -29.99
N ARG A 426 10.30 -5.89 -28.69
CA ARG A 426 9.53 -4.88 -27.94
C ARG A 426 10.25 -3.53 -28.03
N PRO A 427 9.62 -2.48 -28.59
CA PRO A 427 10.29 -1.20 -28.78
C PRO A 427 10.56 -0.46 -27.45
N CYS A 428 9.82 -0.76 -26.37
CA CYS A 428 10.07 -0.26 -25.01
C CYS A 428 10.28 -1.41 -24.02
N ASN A 429 11.40 -2.15 -24.11
CA ASN A 429 11.85 -3.01 -23.00
C ASN A 429 12.71 -2.22 -21.99
N ALA A 430 13.02 -2.80 -20.83
CA ALA A 430 13.77 -2.09 -19.80
C ALA A 430 15.18 -1.72 -20.27
N THR A 431 15.79 -2.62 -21.03
CA THR A 431 17.10 -2.41 -21.67
C THR A 431 17.11 -1.18 -22.58
N ALA A 432 16.15 -1.09 -23.50
CA ALA A 432 16.02 0.03 -24.43
C ALA A 432 15.72 1.32 -23.67
N THR A 433 14.86 1.27 -22.66
CA THR A 433 14.55 2.41 -21.79
C THR A 433 15.82 3.00 -21.16
N LEU A 434 16.68 2.17 -20.56
CA LEU A 434 17.95 2.64 -20.00
C LEU A 434 18.91 3.20 -21.05
N ARG A 435 18.91 2.62 -22.26
CA ARG A 435 19.69 3.13 -23.39
C ARG A 435 19.21 4.52 -23.81
N TYR A 436 17.91 4.72 -23.96
CA TYR A 436 17.32 6.01 -24.36
C TYR A 436 17.50 7.11 -23.30
N LEU A 437 17.67 6.73 -22.04
CA LEU A 437 18.02 7.65 -20.94
C LEU A 437 19.54 7.90 -20.85
N ASN A 438 20.32 7.41 -21.82
CA ASN A 438 21.78 7.46 -21.87
C ASN A 438 22.47 6.82 -20.65
N MET A 439 21.79 5.90 -19.96
CA MET A 439 22.31 5.26 -18.76
C MET A 439 23.28 4.13 -19.10
N SER A 440 22.99 3.33 -20.14
CA SER A 440 23.88 2.27 -20.62
C SER A 440 24.60 2.70 -21.89
N GLN A 441 25.91 2.95 -21.83
CA GLN A 441 26.78 3.09 -23.03
C GLN A 441 27.22 1.72 -23.57
N LEU A 442 26.38 0.67 -23.42
CA LEU A 442 26.69 -0.62 -24.02
C LEU A 442 26.71 -0.41 -25.54
N THR A 443 27.92 -0.52 -26.10
CA THR A 443 28.23 -0.26 -27.51
C THR A 443 27.28 -1.03 -28.41
N ASN A 444 27.01 -0.46 -29.59
CA ASN A 444 26.31 -1.09 -30.70
C ASN A 444 27.03 -2.37 -31.16
N SER A 445 27.02 -3.45 -30.36
CA SER A 445 27.34 -4.77 -30.86
C SER A 445 26.17 -5.16 -31.74
N SER A 446 26.37 -4.99 -33.04
CA SER A 446 25.62 -5.56 -34.15
C SER A 446 24.82 -6.80 -33.73
N VAL A 447 23.55 -6.61 -33.44
CA VAL A 447 22.58 -7.68 -33.56
C VAL A 447 21.66 -7.20 -34.66
N GLU A 448 21.91 -7.72 -35.87
CA GLU A 448 20.86 -7.77 -36.88
C GLU A 448 19.59 -8.24 -36.16
N GLU A 449 18.54 -7.42 -36.20
CA GLU A 449 17.21 -7.80 -35.75
C GLU A 449 16.76 -9.00 -36.58
N ILE A 450 17.21 -10.21 -36.22
CA ILE A 450 16.62 -11.44 -36.72
C ILE A 450 15.30 -11.54 -35.98
N GLU A 451 14.29 -10.96 -36.62
CA GLU A 451 12.88 -11.00 -36.27
C GLU A 451 12.42 -12.47 -36.32
N LYS A 452 12.73 -13.24 -35.28
CA LYS A 452 12.11 -14.54 -35.09
C LYS A 452 10.71 -14.27 -34.55
N VAL A 453 9.73 -14.32 -35.44
CA VAL A 453 8.31 -14.15 -35.15
C VAL A 453 7.90 -15.14 -34.06
N CYS A 454 7.79 -14.65 -32.82
CA CYS A 454 6.99 -15.32 -31.81
C CYS A 454 5.53 -14.95 -32.11
N ASN A 455 4.64 -15.94 -32.08
CA ASN A 455 3.21 -15.69 -32.23
C ASN A 455 2.75 -14.72 -31.14
N VAL A 456 2.12 -13.61 -31.53
CA VAL A 456 1.58 -12.59 -30.61
C VAL A 456 0.69 -13.23 -29.52
N SER A 457 -0.04 -14.29 -29.87
CA SER A 457 -0.89 -15.05 -28.94
C SER A 457 -0.14 -15.74 -27.80
N GLU A 458 1.01 -16.39 -28.08
CA GLU A 458 1.78 -17.10 -27.04
C GLU A 458 2.41 -16.13 -26.03
N ARG A 459 2.69 -14.89 -26.48
CA ARG A 459 3.22 -13.82 -25.64
C ARG A 459 2.15 -13.21 -24.75
N ASP A 460 0.97 -12.93 -25.31
CA ASP A 460 -0.16 -12.39 -24.56
C ASP A 460 -0.62 -13.38 -23.47
N GLU A 461 -0.59 -14.69 -23.78
CA GLU A 461 -0.85 -15.76 -22.82
C GLU A 461 0.17 -15.80 -21.67
N ALA A 462 1.46 -15.64 -21.97
CA ALA A 462 2.51 -15.65 -20.94
C ALA A 462 2.43 -14.41 -20.03
N GLN A 463 2.16 -13.24 -20.59
CA GLN A 463 1.95 -12.01 -19.82
C GLN A 463 0.72 -12.13 -18.92
N PHE A 464 -0.37 -12.70 -19.44
CA PHE A 464 -1.58 -12.97 -18.65
C PHE A 464 -1.33 -14.00 -17.53
N SER A 465 -0.51 -15.02 -17.77
CA SER A 465 -0.09 -15.98 -16.73
C SER A 465 0.65 -15.30 -15.58
N LEU A 466 1.60 -14.41 -15.92
CA LEU A 466 2.34 -13.63 -14.92
C LEU A 466 1.43 -12.69 -14.13
N GLU A 467 0.52 -11.98 -14.80
CA GLU A 467 -0.45 -11.10 -14.14
C GLU A 467 -1.36 -11.89 -13.18
N ASN A 468 -1.82 -13.07 -13.58
CA ASN A 468 -2.58 -13.95 -12.71
C ASN A 468 -1.79 -14.43 -11.50
N ALA A 469 -0.50 -14.76 -11.67
CA ALA A 469 0.38 -15.15 -10.58
C ALA A 469 0.54 -14.01 -9.55
N ILE A 470 0.70 -12.79 -10.02
CA ILE A 470 0.79 -11.57 -9.19
C ILE A 470 -0.51 -11.36 -8.41
N ASN A 471 -1.66 -11.42 -9.09
CA ASN A 471 -2.98 -11.25 -8.46
C ASN A 471 -3.23 -12.32 -7.38
N GLN A 472 -2.87 -13.57 -7.64
CA GLN A 472 -2.97 -14.65 -6.65
C GLN A 472 -2.05 -14.45 -5.43
N ALA A 473 -0.84 -13.92 -5.62
CA ALA A 473 0.07 -13.62 -4.51
C ALA A 473 -0.50 -12.52 -3.62
N ARG A 474 -1.06 -11.46 -4.22
CA ARG A 474 -1.68 -10.33 -3.52
C ARG A 474 -2.94 -10.73 -2.74
N GLU A 475 -3.83 -11.52 -3.33
CA GLU A 475 -5.03 -11.98 -2.60
C GLU A 475 -4.64 -12.79 -1.35
N LYS A 476 -3.63 -13.65 -1.46
CA LYS A 476 -3.10 -14.36 -0.29
C LYS A 476 -2.42 -13.46 0.72
N GLU A 477 -1.75 -12.40 0.28
CA GLU A 477 -1.17 -11.41 1.18
C GLU A 477 -2.27 -10.75 2.00
N LYS A 478 -3.37 -10.31 1.38
CA LYS A 478 -4.53 -9.72 2.08
C LYS A 478 -5.09 -10.68 3.12
N GLU A 479 -5.22 -11.97 2.80
CA GLU A 479 -5.65 -13.01 3.74
C GLU A 479 -4.67 -13.15 4.93
N VAL A 480 -3.36 -13.18 4.65
CA VAL A 480 -2.32 -13.30 5.67
C VAL A 480 -2.26 -12.05 6.56
N VAL A 481 -2.39 -10.85 5.99
CA VAL A 481 -2.44 -9.59 6.75
C VAL A 481 -3.67 -9.55 7.64
N HIS A 482 -4.84 -9.99 7.15
CA HIS A 482 -6.05 -10.10 7.95
C HIS A 482 -5.89 -11.13 9.10
N ALA A 483 -5.29 -12.29 8.82
CA ALA A 483 -4.97 -13.29 9.84
C ALA A 483 -3.90 -12.81 10.84
N LYS A 484 -2.90 -12.05 10.39
CA LYS A 484 -1.87 -11.46 11.24
C LYS A 484 -2.46 -10.39 12.14
N ALA A 485 -3.32 -9.51 11.63
CA ALA A 485 -4.00 -8.48 12.41
C ALA A 485 -4.85 -9.08 13.53
N THR A 486 -5.61 -10.14 13.25
CA THR A 486 -6.41 -10.83 14.27
C THR A 486 -5.55 -11.56 15.30
N THR A 487 -4.43 -12.17 14.89
CA THR A 487 -3.51 -12.84 15.82
C THR A 487 -2.70 -11.87 16.67
N GLU A 488 -2.27 -10.73 16.14
CA GLU A 488 -1.51 -9.71 16.87
C GLU A 488 -2.37 -8.95 17.88
N LEU A 489 -3.66 -8.72 17.59
CA LEU A 489 -4.63 -8.23 18.58
C LEU A 489 -4.79 -9.19 19.77
N LEU A 490 -4.63 -10.50 19.53
CA LEU A 490 -4.73 -11.54 20.56
C LEU A 490 -3.39 -11.79 21.31
N LYS A 491 -2.24 -11.35 20.78
CA LYS A 491 -0.92 -11.49 21.42
C LYS A 491 -0.80 -10.79 22.79
N PRO A 492 -1.23 -9.53 23.01
CA PRO A 492 -1.13 -8.89 24.32
C PRO A 492 -2.01 -9.59 25.38
N LEU A 493 -3.10 -10.24 24.95
CA LEU A 493 -3.98 -11.00 25.83
C LEU A 493 -3.41 -12.39 26.16
N LYS A 494 -2.90 -13.12 25.16
CA LYS A 494 -2.30 -14.45 25.33
C LYS A 494 -0.97 -14.43 26.09
N SER A 495 -0.14 -13.41 25.88
CA SER A 495 1.18 -13.29 26.53
C SER A 495 1.10 -12.96 28.03
N ARG A 496 0.04 -12.28 28.47
CA ARG A 496 -0.13 -11.92 29.90
C ARG A 496 -0.76 -13.03 30.75
N LEU A 497 -1.52 -13.95 30.16
CA LEU A 497 -2.18 -15.04 30.89
C LEU A 497 -1.20 -15.94 31.71
N PRO A 498 -0.05 -16.39 31.16
CA PRO A 498 0.90 -17.22 31.89
C PRO A 498 1.53 -16.48 33.07
N TRP A 499 1.91 -15.21 32.88
CA TRP A 499 2.48 -14.38 33.94
C TRP A 499 1.51 -14.18 35.12
N PHE A 500 0.22 -13.95 34.84
CA PHE A 500 -0.79 -13.87 35.90
C PHE A 500 -0.95 -15.19 36.66
N LYS A 501 -0.83 -16.33 35.97
CA LYS A 501 -0.90 -17.67 36.57
C LYS A 501 0.32 -17.97 37.45
N GLU A 502 1.52 -17.65 36.97
CA GLU A 502 2.82 -17.77 37.68
C GLU A 502 2.84 -16.95 38.98
N VAL A 503 2.25 -15.74 38.95
CA VAL A 503 2.13 -14.84 40.11
C VAL A 503 1.11 -15.37 41.14
N LEU A 504 0.03 -16.03 40.70
CA LEU A 504 -0.99 -16.64 41.56
C LEU A 504 -0.54 -17.99 42.17
N GLU A 505 0.27 -18.77 41.45
CA GLU A 505 0.80 -20.07 41.87
C GLU A 505 2.07 -19.97 42.75
N TRP A 506 2.47 -18.76 43.15
CA TRP A 506 3.61 -18.49 44.05
C TRP A 506 5.00 -18.91 43.51
N GLU A 507 5.16 -19.09 42.19
CA GLU A 507 6.45 -19.46 41.60
C GLU A 507 7.50 -18.33 41.67
N ARG A 508 7.07 -17.06 41.83
CA ARG A 508 7.95 -15.89 42.03
C ARG A 508 7.56 -15.08 43.28
N PRO A 509 8.06 -15.46 44.48
CA PRO A 509 7.57 -14.90 45.75
C PRO A 509 7.76 -13.38 45.86
N ALA A 510 8.82 -12.80 45.30
CA ALA A 510 9.05 -11.36 45.34
C ALA A 510 8.07 -10.55 44.46
N ALA A 511 7.70 -11.08 43.29
CA ALA A 511 6.73 -10.46 42.40
C ALA A 511 5.30 -10.59 42.96
N THR A 512 4.98 -11.75 43.54
CA THR A 512 3.70 -11.96 44.22
C THR A 512 3.55 -11.02 45.41
N VAL A 513 4.58 -10.86 46.26
CA VAL A 513 4.54 -9.94 47.42
C VAL A 513 4.40 -8.48 46.98
N THR A 514 5.04 -8.05 45.90
CA THR A 514 4.90 -6.68 45.40
C THR A 514 3.52 -6.41 44.79
N VAL A 515 2.98 -7.33 43.99
CA VAL A 515 1.60 -7.23 43.47
C VAL A 515 0.57 -7.27 44.61
N LEU A 516 0.81 -8.10 45.62
CA LEU A 516 -0.04 -8.22 46.81
C LEU A 516 0.06 -6.97 47.70
N ALA A 517 1.25 -6.38 47.86
CA ALA A 517 1.44 -5.11 48.56
C ALA A 517 0.80 -3.93 47.81
N VAL A 518 0.96 -3.84 46.49
CA VAL A 518 0.34 -2.78 45.67
C VAL A 518 -1.18 -2.90 45.68
N SER A 519 -1.73 -4.11 45.53
CA SER A 519 -3.18 -4.34 45.62
C SER A 519 -3.72 -4.07 47.03
N LEU A 520 -2.98 -4.41 48.09
CA LEU A 520 -3.29 -4.02 49.47
C LEU A 520 -3.24 -2.51 49.67
N ILE A 521 -2.27 -1.80 49.08
CA ILE A 521 -2.17 -0.33 49.18
C ILE A 521 -3.33 0.34 48.43
N ILE A 522 -3.70 -0.15 47.24
CA ILE A 522 -4.84 0.34 46.45
C ILE A 522 -6.16 0.14 47.21
N THR A 523 -6.34 -1.02 47.85
CA THR A 523 -7.51 -1.31 48.67
C THR A 523 -7.52 -0.51 49.99
N PHE A 524 -6.35 -0.30 50.61
CA PHE A 524 -6.22 0.46 51.86
C PHE A 524 -6.41 1.97 51.69
N LYS A 525 -6.04 2.54 50.53
CA LYS A 525 -6.20 3.98 50.26
C LYS A 525 -7.63 4.41 49.89
N GLU A 526 -8.61 3.49 49.80
CA GLU A 526 -10.02 3.78 49.47
C GLU A 526 -10.24 4.50 48.11
N TRP A 527 -9.23 4.53 47.23
CA TRP A 527 -9.35 5.17 45.91
C TRP A 527 -10.27 4.38 44.97
N PHE A 528 -10.30 3.05 45.13
CA PHE A 528 -11.08 2.17 44.26
C PHE A 528 -12.59 2.47 44.31
N GLY A 529 -13.17 2.65 45.50
CA GLY A 529 -14.60 2.96 45.63
C GLY A 529 -14.98 4.30 45.01
N LYS A 530 -14.13 5.31 45.21
CA LYS A 530 -14.32 6.65 44.64
C LYS A 530 -14.19 6.66 43.11
N ALA A 531 -13.24 5.91 42.57
CA ALA A 531 -13.05 5.77 41.12
C ALA A 531 -14.26 5.07 40.46
N VAL A 532 -14.77 4.00 41.07
CA VAL A 532 -15.96 3.29 40.57
C VAL A 532 -17.21 4.19 40.67
N ALA A 533 -17.39 4.93 41.77
CA ALA A 533 -18.49 5.87 41.91
C ALA A 533 -18.45 6.98 40.85
N ALA A 534 -17.26 7.54 40.57
CA ALA A 534 -17.08 8.55 39.53
C ALA A 534 -17.45 8.02 38.13
N LEU A 535 -17.08 6.77 37.82
CA LEU A 535 -17.45 6.12 36.56
C LEU A 535 -18.97 5.92 36.45
N LEU A 536 -19.64 5.48 37.52
CA LEU A 536 -21.09 5.32 37.53
C LEU A 536 -21.82 6.65 37.31
N PHE A 537 -21.36 7.74 37.96
CA PHE A 537 -21.91 9.08 37.71
C PHE A 537 -21.66 9.56 36.27
N TRP A 538 -20.50 9.25 35.70
CA TRP A 538 -20.21 9.55 34.30
C TRP A 538 -21.20 8.87 33.34
N VAL A 539 -21.49 7.58 33.56
CA VAL A 539 -22.49 6.84 32.76
C VAL A 539 -23.88 7.49 32.85
N VAL A 540 -24.32 7.86 34.06
CA VAL A 540 -25.61 8.56 34.26
C VAL A 540 -25.61 9.93 33.54
N LEU A 541 -24.48 10.66 33.57
CA LEU A 541 -24.34 11.94 32.88
C LEU A 541 -24.49 11.78 31.36
N VAL A 542 -23.85 10.76 30.78
CA VAL A 542 -23.95 10.47 29.34
C VAL A 542 -25.38 10.07 28.95
N MET A 543 -26.06 9.25 29.76
CA MET A 543 -27.47 8.90 29.53
C MET A 543 -28.39 10.15 29.57
N LEU A 544 -28.14 11.09 30.49
CA LEU A 544 -28.86 12.37 30.55
C LEU A 544 -28.55 13.30 29.38
N GLN A 545 -27.31 13.31 28.89
CA GLN A 545 -26.92 14.06 27.69
C GLN A 545 -27.58 13.48 26.43
N ALA A 546 -27.61 12.15 26.29
CA ALA A 546 -28.31 11.47 25.20
C ALA A 546 -29.81 11.82 25.17
N ARG A 547 -30.43 11.92 26.36
CA ARG A 547 -31.82 12.40 26.53
C ARG A 547 -31.99 13.86 26.11
N LYS A 548 -31.12 14.77 26.57
CA LYS A 548 -31.21 16.21 26.23
C LYS A 548 -31.02 16.47 24.73
N LYS A 549 -30.17 15.69 24.07
CA LYS A 549 -29.88 15.82 22.63
C LYS A 549 -30.93 15.18 21.72
N LYS A 550 -32.04 14.64 22.24
CA LYS A 550 -33.10 13.95 21.46
C LYS A 550 -32.56 12.96 20.42
N ILE A 551 -31.49 12.21 20.76
CA ILE A 551 -30.89 11.22 19.83
C ILE A 551 -31.88 10.12 19.43
N GLN A 552 -32.97 9.96 20.18
CA GLN A 552 -34.07 9.05 19.92
C GLN A 552 -34.77 9.27 18.56
N GLU A 553 -34.89 10.50 18.06
CA GLU A 553 -35.55 10.80 16.77
C GLU A 553 -34.64 10.52 15.56
N LYS A 554 -33.31 10.41 15.75
CA LYS A 554 -32.35 10.19 14.65
C LYS A 554 -31.96 8.72 14.41
N CYS A 555 -32.32 7.81 15.32
CA CYS A 555 -31.87 6.42 15.28
C CYS A 555 -33.04 5.44 15.45
N ASP A 556 -34.06 5.56 14.60
CA ASP A 556 -35.17 4.60 14.59
C ASP A 556 -34.87 3.32 13.80
N GLU A 557 -33.85 3.32 12.94
CA GLU A 557 -33.55 2.20 12.06
C GLU A 557 -32.04 2.02 11.88
N ILE A 558 -31.49 0.89 12.33
CA ILE A 558 -30.15 0.45 11.95
C ILE A 558 -30.34 -0.41 10.70
N VAL A 559 -30.10 0.18 9.53
CA VAL A 559 -30.14 -0.52 8.24
C VAL A 559 -28.80 -1.24 8.07
N VAL A 560 -28.83 -2.56 8.11
CA VAL A 560 -27.66 -3.40 7.76
C VAL A 560 -27.90 -3.89 6.34
N CYS A 561 -27.14 -3.35 5.38
CA CYS A 561 -27.14 -3.83 4.00
C CYS A 561 -26.31 -5.12 3.92
N THR A 562 -26.95 -6.24 3.60
CA THR A 562 -26.31 -7.55 3.40
C THR A 562 -26.09 -7.87 1.92
N ALA A 563 -25.80 -6.86 1.09
CA ALA A 563 -25.35 -7.10 -0.28
C ALA A 563 -23.84 -7.39 -0.27
N SER A 564 -23.49 -8.63 0.04
CA SER A 564 -22.17 -9.19 -0.29
C SER A 564 -22.41 -10.58 -0.84
N ASP A 565 -22.31 -10.69 -2.17
CA ASP A 565 -22.36 -11.92 -2.93
C ASP A 565 -21.23 -12.86 -2.49
N GLN A 566 -21.58 -13.96 -1.82
CA GLN A 566 -20.86 -15.20 -2.04
C GLN A 566 -21.75 -16.40 -1.76
N THR A 567 -22.06 -17.11 -2.84
CA THR A 567 -22.85 -18.33 -2.89
C THR A 567 -22.16 -19.46 -2.13
N THR A 568 -22.65 -19.74 -0.93
CA THR A 568 -22.41 -20.96 -0.17
C THR A 568 -23.25 -22.09 -0.73
N MET A 569 -22.69 -22.97 -1.56
CA MET A 569 -23.30 -24.28 -1.80
C MET A 569 -22.31 -25.40 -2.08
N GLU A 570 -21.20 -25.51 -1.33
CA GLU A 570 -20.39 -26.74 -1.39
C GLU A 570 -19.60 -27.11 -0.12
N SER A 571 -20.07 -26.75 1.09
CA SER A 571 -19.42 -27.24 2.34
C SER A 571 -20.38 -27.58 3.49
N ILE A 572 -21.63 -27.93 3.21
CA ILE A 572 -22.68 -28.07 4.24
C ILE A 572 -22.70 -29.46 4.92
N VAL A 573 -21.90 -30.46 4.52
CA VAL A 573 -22.12 -31.83 5.03
C VAL A 573 -21.18 -32.26 6.19
N SER A 574 -20.33 -31.39 6.76
CA SER A 574 -19.47 -31.80 7.88
C SER A 574 -19.40 -30.87 9.11
N ALA A 575 -20.25 -29.85 9.23
CA ALA A 575 -20.21 -28.90 10.36
C ALA A 575 -21.57 -28.60 11.05
N GLN A 576 -22.60 -29.41 10.83
CA GLN A 576 -23.98 -28.99 11.12
C GLN A 576 -24.48 -29.16 12.58
N GLN A 577 -23.65 -29.65 13.52
CA GLN A 577 -24.05 -29.76 14.93
C GLN A 577 -23.32 -28.82 15.90
N SER A 578 -22.08 -28.39 15.59
CA SER A 578 -21.38 -27.41 16.44
C SER A 578 -21.76 -25.96 16.13
N LEU A 579 -22.15 -25.67 14.88
CA LEU A 579 -22.56 -24.33 14.44
C LEU A 579 -23.91 -23.87 15.01
N GLN A 580 -24.86 -24.77 15.28
CA GLN A 580 -26.15 -24.38 15.87
C GLN A 580 -25.99 -23.81 17.28
N ASN A 581 -25.19 -24.45 18.15
CA ASN A 581 -24.93 -23.93 19.49
C ASN A 581 -24.20 -22.58 19.46
N VAL A 582 -23.25 -22.41 18.53
CA VAL A 582 -22.52 -21.14 18.39
C VAL A 582 -23.44 -20.04 17.86
N HIS A 583 -24.31 -20.36 16.90
CA HIS A 583 -25.26 -19.39 16.34
C HIS A 583 -26.28 -18.94 17.39
N GLU A 584 -26.80 -19.85 18.22
CA GLU A 584 -27.71 -19.51 19.32
C GLU A 584 -27.05 -18.62 20.38
N ILE A 585 -25.79 -18.89 20.74
CA ILE A 585 -25.03 -18.07 21.70
C ILE A 585 -24.78 -16.67 21.12
N VAL A 586 -24.36 -16.58 19.85
CA VAL A 586 -24.11 -15.30 19.17
C VAL A 586 -25.41 -14.50 19.02
N GLN A 587 -26.52 -15.16 18.69
CA GLN A 587 -27.82 -14.53 18.57
C GLN A 587 -28.31 -14.00 19.93
N ALA A 588 -28.17 -14.78 21.00
CA ALA A 588 -28.51 -14.35 22.36
C ALA A 588 -27.65 -13.16 22.82
N ALA A 589 -26.36 -13.15 22.50
CA ALA A 589 -25.45 -12.04 22.79
C ALA A 589 -25.82 -10.77 22.02
N ASN A 590 -26.10 -10.88 20.71
CA ASN A 590 -26.50 -9.74 19.89
C ASN A 590 -27.83 -9.11 20.37
N ILE A 591 -28.81 -9.95 20.74
CA ILE A 591 -30.07 -9.47 21.31
C ILE A 591 -29.84 -8.75 22.64
N ALA A 592 -28.97 -9.27 23.50
CA ALA A 592 -28.64 -8.63 24.77
C ALA A 592 -27.95 -7.27 24.59
N VAL A 593 -27.01 -7.16 23.64
CA VAL A 593 -26.33 -5.90 23.30
C VAL A 593 -27.33 -4.85 22.81
N LEU A 594 -28.25 -5.23 21.92
CA LEU A 594 -29.28 -4.33 21.40
C LEU A 594 -30.24 -3.84 22.51
N LYS A 595 -30.61 -4.72 23.46
CA LYS A 595 -31.42 -4.36 24.63
C LYS A 595 -30.69 -3.38 25.55
N ILE A 596 -29.40 -3.60 25.81
CA ILE A 596 -28.57 -2.70 26.63
C ILE A 596 -28.42 -1.34 25.95
N TRP A 597 -28.18 -1.32 24.64
CA TRP A 597 -28.07 -0.08 23.85
C TRP A 597 -29.39 0.71 23.83
N SER A 598 -30.53 0.02 23.75
CA SER A 598 -31.87 0.60 23.88
C SER A 598 -32.11 1.30 25.24
N ILE A 599 -31.63 0.70 26.34
CA ILE A 599 -31.66 1.32 27.66
C ILE A 599 -30.74 2.54 27.72
N PHE A 600 -29.53 2.43 27.17
CA PHE A 600 -28.51 3.49 27.20
C PHE A 600 -28.95 4.75 26.43
N ILE A 601 -29.61 4.58 25.28
CA ILE A 601 -30.18 5.68 24.48
C ILE A 601 -31.51 6.19 25.06
N SER A 602 -31.98 5.60 26.16
CA SER A 602 -33.24 5.94 26.84
C SER A 602 -34.48 5.79 25.94
N LYS A 603 -34.50 4.82 25.02
CA LYS A 603 -35.67 4.58 24.13
C LYS A 603 -36.90 4.15 24.92
N THR A 604 -36.71 3.51 26.09
CA THR A 604 -37.78 3.17 27.03
C THR A 604 -37.64 3.94 28.35
N TRP A 605 -38.43 5.02 28.50
CA TRP A 605 -38.27 5.96 29.61
C TRP A 605 -38.43 5.30 30.99
N LYS A 606 -39.36 4.34 31.12
CA LYS A 606 -39.59 3.62 32.40
C LYS A 606 -38.41 2.75 32.82
N HIS A 607 -37.75 2.05 31.89
CA HIS A 607 -36.62 1.17 32.22
C HIS A 607 -35.33 1.98 32.41
N ALA A 608 -35.11 3.01 31.59
CA ALA A 608 -33.97 3.90 31.72
C ALA A 608 -33.99 4.70 33.03
N ASP A 609 -35.15 5.24 33.44
CA ASP A 609 -35.28 5.98 34.71
C ASP A 609 -35.02 5.06 35.93
N MET A 610 -35.49 3.80 35.88
CA MET A 610 -35.21 2.82 36.93
C MET A 610 -33.71 2.49 37.02
N VAL A 611 -33.05 2.29 35.87
CA VAL A 611 -31.62 2.00 35.80
C VAL A 611 -30.79 3.19 36.28
N MET A 612 -31.13 4.41 35.88
CA MET A 612 -30.45 5.63 36.35
C MET A 612 -30.61 5.83 37.87
N ALA A 613 -31.79 5.55 38.43
CA ALA A 613 -32.02 5.62 39.87
C ALA A 613 -31.19 4.59 40.64
N VAL A 614 -31.14 3.34 40.16
CA VAL A 614 -30.33 2.27 40.75
C VAL A 614 -28.84 2.59 40.66
N LEU A 615 -28.35 3.00 39.48
CA LEU A 615 -26.94 3.36 39.28
C LEU A 615 -26.53 4.54 40.17
N SER A 616 -27.38 5.56 40.28
CA SER A 616 -27.14 6.70 41.16
C SER A 616 -27.12 6.29 42.64
N GLY A 617 -28.05 5.44 43.06
CA GLY A 617 -28.07 4.90 44.43
C GLY A 617 -26.82 4.10 44.77
N VAL A 618 -26.35 3.25 43.85
CA VAL A 618 -25.11 2.48 44.02
C VAL A 618 -23.87 3.38 43.99
N ALA A 619 -23.83 4.39 43.14
CA ALA A 619 -22.73 5.35 43.10
C ALA A 619 -22.62 6.14 44.42
N ILE A 620 -23.75 6.58 44.98
CA ILE A 620 -23.79 7.30 46.27
C ILE A 620 -23.34 6.40 47.41
N THR A 621 -23.80 5.15 47.48
CA THR A 621 -23.37 4.23 48.55
C THR A 621 -21.88 3.92 48.47
N LEU A 622 -21.32 3.73 47.26
CA LEU A 622 -19.89 3.51 47.05
C LEU A 622 -19.04 4.77 47.32
N ALA A 623 -19.60 5.97 47.14
CA ALA A 623 -18.93 7.23 47.43
C ALA A 623 -18.90 7.57 48.92
N VAL A 624 -19.99 7.26 49.64
CA VAL A 624 -20.18 7.63 51.06
C VAL A 624 -19.64 6.56 52.00
N VAL A 625 -19.80 5.28 51.67
CA VAL A 625 -19.37 4.18 52.54
C VAL A 625 -17.93 3.78 52.20
N PRO A 626 -16.98 3.90 53.15
CA PRO A 626 -15.63 3.41 52.93
C PRO A 626 -15.63 1.94 52.50
N THR A 627 -14.94 1.61 51.41
CA THR A 627 -14.99 0.29 50.77
C THR A 627 -14.67 -0.87 51.72
N LYS A 628 -13.84 -0.61 52.74
CA LYS A 628 -13.53 -1.58 53.81
C LYS A 628 -14.76 -2.10 54.56
N TYR A 629 -15.78 -1.27 54.78
CA TYR A 629 -17.02 -1.70 55.46
C TYR A 629 -17.92 -2.53 54.53
N ILE A 630 -17.92 -2.24 53.23
CA ILE A 630 -18.64 -3.02 52.23
C ILE A 630 -18.01 -4.41 52.10
N ILE A 631 -16.67 -4.49 52.06
CA ILE A 631 -15.94 -5.75 52.01
C ILE A 631 -16.15 -6.55 53.30
N MET A 632 -16.03 -5.93 54.48
CA MET A 632 -16.33 -6.59 55.75
C MET A 632 -17.79 -7.09 55.81
N GLY A 633 -18.75 -6.29 55.33
CA GLY A 633 -20.15 -6.68 55.24
C GLY A 633 -20.39 -7.84 54.27
N ALA A 634 -19.70 -7.86 53.11
CA ALA A 634 -19.80 -8.94 52.13
C ALA A 634 -19.20 -10.24 52.65
N ILE A 635 -18.06 -10.17 53.36
CA ILE A 635 -17.47 -11.31 54.05
C ILE A 635 -18.42 -11.82 55.14
N LEU A 636 -18.94 -10.93 56.00
CA LEU A 636 -19.88 -11.27 57.05
C LEU A 636 -21.18 -11.89 56.50
N TYR A 637 -21.71 -11.36 55.39
CA TYR A 637 -22.87 -11.89 54.68
C TYR A 637 -22.58 -13.27 54.07
N GLY A 638 -21.41 -13.45 53.45
CA GLY A 638 -20.97 -14.75 52.92
C GLY A 638 -20.85 -15.82 54.02
N PHE A 639 -20.33 -15.45 55.19
CA PHE A 639 -20.28 -16.33 56.36
C PHE A 639 -21.67 -16.57 56.98
N LEU A 640 -22.55 -15.57 57.04
CA LEU A 640 -23.93 -15.76 57.50
C LEU A 640 -24.73 -16.68 56.57
N MET A 641 -24.53 -16.59 55.26
CA MET A 641 -25.20 -17.41 54.24
C MET A 641 -24.74 -18.88 54.24
N THR A 642 -23.49 -19.15 54.61
CA THR A 642 -22.97 -20.52 54.75
C THR A 642 -23.37 -21.18 56.07
N SER A 643 -23.74 -20.39 57.09
CA SER A 643 -24.24 -20.87 58.39
C SER A 643 -25.61 -21.57 58.29
N ARG A 644 -25.91 -22.43 59.29
CA ARG A 644 -27.21 -23.15 59.37
C ARG A 644 -28.43 -22.22 59.42
N VAL A 645 -28.26 -20.98 59.87
CA VAL A 645 -29.32 -19.96 59.91
C VAL A 645 -29.57 -19.41 58.50
N GLY A 646 -28.53 -19.09 57.73
CA GLY A 646 -28.66 -18.59 56.34
C GLY A 646 -29.27 -19.60 55.36
N LYS A 647 -28.98 -20.90 55.56
CA LYS A 647 -29.61 -21.98 54.77
C LYS A 647 -31.12 -22.09 55.00
N LYS A 648 -31.65 -21.73 56.18
CA LYS A 648 -33.09 -21.69 56.44
C LYS A 648 -33.76 -20.49 55.76
N THR A 649 -33.09 -19.34 55.73
CA THR A 649 -33.61 -18.10 55.13
C THR A 649 -33.63 -18.15 53.59
N LYS A 650 -32.73 -18.91 52.97
CA LYS A 650 -32.65 -19.07 51.50
C LYS A 650 -33.84 -19.85 50.90
N GLY A 651 -34.47 -20.73 51.69
CA GLY A 651 -35.61 -21.53 51.26
C GLY A 651 -36.93 -20.76 51.13
N THR A 652 -37.06 -19.60 51.77
CA THR A 652 -38.35 -18.87 51.84
C THR A 652 -38.42 -17.63 50.94
N ASN A 653 -37.29 -17.03 50.54
CA ASN A 653 -37.26 -15.73 49.84
C ASN A 653 -36.55 -15.69 48.47
N SER A 654 -35.96 -16.79 47.98
CA SER A 654 -35.11 -16.75 46.78
C SER A 654 -35.86 -16.77 45.43
N GLY A 655 -37.14 -17.14 45.40
CA GLY A 655 -37.89 -17.21 44.13
C GLY A 655 -38.48 -15.88 43.63
N GLY A 656 -38.59 -14.87 44.48
CA GLY A 656 -39.31 -13.62 44.16
C GLY A 656 -38.50 -12.59 43.38
N GLY A 657 -37.19 -12.49 43.66
CA GLY A 657 -36.30 -11.49 43.04
C GLY A 657 -35.89 -11.86 41.62
N ASP A 658 -35.40 -13.08 41.42
CA ASP A 658 -34.96 -13.57 40.11
C ASP A 658 -36.11 -13.61 39.10
N ARG A 659 -37.33 -13.93 39.55
CA ARG A 659 -38.53 -13.92 38.69
C ARG A 659 -38.87 -12.51 38.21
N ARG A 660 -38.79 -11.50 39.10
CA ARG A 660 -39.08 -10.09 38.77
C ARG A 660 -38.01 -9.47 37.87
N LEU A 661 -36.74 -9.84 38.07
CA LEU A 661 -35.62 -9.44 37.19
C LEU A 661 -35.76 -10.05 35.80
N LYS A 662 -36.19 -11.31 35.72
CA LYS A 662 -36.45 -11.99 34.44
C LYS A 662 -37.64 -11.36 33.71
N GLU A 663 -38.76 -11.13 34.41
CA GLU A 663 -39.92 -10.42 33.85
C GLU A 663 -39.57 -9.01 33.37
N TRP A 664 -38.73 -8.28 34.11
CA TRP A 664 -38.23 -6.98 33.70
C TRP A 664 -37.33 -7.07 32.46
N TRP A 665 -36.40 -8.02 32.40
CA TRP A 665 -35.50 -8.21 31.25
C TRP A 665 -36.24 -8.59 29.97
N ASP A 666 -37.28 -9.42 30.09
CA ASP A 666 -38.12 -9.84 28.98
C ASP A 666 -39.01 -8.70 28.47
N SER A 667 -39.34 -7.71 29.31
CA SER A 667 -40.17 -6.56 28.95
C SER A 667 -39.46 -5.47 28.10
N ILE A 668 -38.13 -5.54 27.93
CA ILE A 668 -37.36 -4.56 27.15
C ILE A 668 -37.51 -4.84 25.64
N PRO A 669 -38.05 -3.90 24.84
CA PRO A 669 -38.19 -4.08 23.40
C PRO A 669 -36.81 -4.05 22.71
N VAL A 670 -36.59 -5.01 21.81
CA VAL A 670 -35.41 -5.04 20.92
C VAL A 670 -35.62 -4.01 19.81
N ILE A 671 -34.58 -3.23 19.51
CA ILE A 671 -34.60 -2.28 18.39
C ILE A 671 -34.76 -3.09 17.09
N ARG A 672 -35.73 -2.73 16.25
CA ARG A 672 -35.98 -3.44 14.99
C ARG A 672 -34.81 -3.17 14.04
N ILE A 673 -34.15 -4.23 13.62
CA ILE A 673 -33.17 -4.21 12.53
C ILE A 673 -33.97 -4.54 11.26
N ARG A 674 -34.03 -3.61 10.31
CA ARG A 674 -34.56 -3.90 8.97
C ARG A 674 -33.37 -4.27 8.10
N VAL A 675 -33.25 -5.56 7.80
CA VAL A 675 -32.33 -6.04 6.76
C VAL A 675 -33.00 -5.69 5.43
N VAL A 676 -32.30 -4.91 4.61
CA VAL A 676 -32.82 -4.40 3.35
C VAL A 676 -31.92 -4.96 2.25
N ASP A 677 -32.48 -5.81 1.38
CA ASP A 677 -31.76 -6.41 0.24
C ASP A 677 -31.60 -5.45 -0.96
N LYS A 678 -32.19 -4.25 -0.88
CA LYS A 678 -32.09 -3.20 -1.90
C LYS A 678 -32.45 -1.83 -1.33
N LEU A 679 -31.58 -0.83 -1.51
CA LEU A 679 -31.82 0.57 -1.09
C LEU A 679 -33.24 1.01 -1.52
N PRO A 680 -34.04 1.63 -0.63
CA PRO A 680 -35.35 2.13 -1.01
C PRO A 680 -35.19 3.30 -1.99
N GLU A 681 -35.84 3.19 -3.16
CA GLU A 681 -36.03 4.31 -4.08
C GLU A 681 -36.80 5.43 -3.36
N SER A 682 -36.27 6.65 -3.42
CA SER A 682 -36.93 7.83 -2.90
C SER A 682 -38.15 8.17 -3.77
N GLY A 683 -39.35 7.79 -3.31
CA GLY A 683 -40.61 8.16 -3.94
C GLY A 683 -40.91 9.65 -3.81
N GLY A 684 -41.36 10.26 -4.92
CA GLY A 684 -41.89 11.62 -4.98
C GLY A 684 -43.22 11.79 -4.23
N PRO A 685 -43.73 13.03 -4.12
CA PRO A 685 -44.82 13.37 -3.23
C PRO A 685 -46.16 12.89 -3.79
N SER A 686 -47.00 12.37 -2.90
CA SER A 686 -48.45 12.33 -3.08
C SER A 686 -49.08 13.24 -2.03
N ASP A 687 -50.04 14.02 -2.52
CA ASP A 687 -50.85 15.09 -1.91
C ASP A 687 -50.18 16.45 -1.63
#